data_AF-A0A9N9JLM9-F1
#
_entry.id   AF-A0A9N9JLM9-F1
#
_cell.length_a   1.000
_cell.length_b   1.000
_cell.length_c   1.000
_cell.angle_alpha   90.00
_cell.angle_beta   90.00
_cell.angle_gamma   90.00
#
_symmetry.space_group_name_H-M   'P 1'
#
loop_
_entity.id
_entity.type
_entity.pdbx_description
1 polymer ?
#
loop_
_entity_poly.entity_id
_entity_poly.type
_entity_poly.pdbx_seq_one_letter_code
_entity_poly.pdbx_strand_id
1 'polypeptide(L)'
;SSLRNVSSNIALAQWWSVAISSSVSIMSASINVSAVLGDNQIWSILDLDSFRVHVNCNEFVMSFVSVSSLIFYVVDLSIVGSFTLLKSSRIMILLVSVKLNLFIVVLIHSISLVRNTKLAEETIILEDTNCISLNTSSNSSRKNSSAPPKKCVTLSPPKNDQQANNSADKQRTPVTFPDMIINDTQNLNPKNDLESSIHNLPPITINNYTQYLTKPRNALILLNYLTNSERSVISFEKETLRIFFSQHNKDKAIFRKPPNNLEDAPDHIKEWLILLEKEIKQFKDKNNINNNETLSSQLHSELRDHLRMKIMWCYLHSIDFSKNWGGRDMAQLIIYAINFILPPYKRPNKIEFNYTQFTRQCVKHFHKFKLAKHPLPEDPTNLHNETIAELPKLNFPLRDNTYLTEVLQILHKRYDFGLLPIEYYCPKEPLPQNFINLRDEILCKTKLSIQTKEQMREIYEYKQELRKFYTLPTKLPDNYVQIKKKPELLQDYNDVKEDIRKYLPWNRATVIDNTSFYDIQDALRKEYRFEGKLPDSYFFIYTELPEHPKHVDISDLPNNITLPIIRKEDIQLLTETLKKKYTFTTNKLSKEWINLEADTRIPLPTDMNIANRVANTNLPINRTQILQTVKQLKLHYKFDRLPNDWILTNYTPQDELPSIDK
;
A
#
# COMPACT_ATOMS: atom_id res chain seq x y z
N SER A 1 -61.96 -15.98 6.92
CA SER A 1 -60.77 -16.78 6.53
C SER A 1 -60.42 -16.45 5.09
N SER A 2 -59.14 -16.14 4.87
CA SER A 2 -58.46 -15.74 3.62
C SER A 2 -59.08 -14.60 2.80
N LEU A 3 -58.59 -13.37 3.04
CA LEU A 3 -58.17 -12.38 2.03
C LEU A 3 -58.05 -11.00 2.69
N ARG A 4 -56.81 -10.59 3.00
CA ARG A 4 -56.33 -9.20 3.06
C ARG A 4 -54.89 -9.22 3.57
N ASN A 5 -53.94 -9.01 2.65
CA ASN A 5 -52.68 -8.28 2.83
C ASN A 5 -51.79 -8.50 1.60
N VAL A 6 -52.17 -7.86 0.51
CA VAL A 6 -51.32 -7.61 -0.66
C VAL A 6 -51.41 -6.11 -0.94
N SER A 7 -50.65 -5.30 -0.18
CA SER A 7 -50.53 -3.85 -0.45
C SER A 7 -49.32 -3.17 0.21
N SER A 8 -48.24 -3.90 0.55
CA SER A 8 -47.09 -3.31 1.26
C SER A 8 -45.70 -3.60 0.68
N ASN A 9 -45.59 -4.15 -0.54
CA ASN A 9 -44.28 -4.44 -1.17
C ASN A 9 -44.00 -3.72 -2.49
N ILE A 10 -44.83 -2.77 -2.92
CA ILE A 10 -44.61 -2.00 -4.17
C ILE A 10 -44.09 -0.57 -3.89
N ALA A 11 -44.23 -0.05 -2.67
CA ALA A 11 -43.77 1.31 -2.32
C ALA A 11 -42.26 1.42 -1.99
N LEU A 12 -41.56 0.30 -1.74
CA LEU A 12 -40.13 0.30 -1.40
C LEU A 12 -39.20 0.16 -2.62
N ALA A 13 -39.73 -0.20 -3.79
CA ALA A 13 -38.95 -0.39 -5.02
C ALA A 13 -38.79 0.90 -5.86
N GLN A 14 -39.59 1.95 -5.60
CA GLN A 14 -39.54 3.20 -6.37
C GLN A 14 -38.69 4.32 -5.73
N TRP A 15 -38.21 4.16 -4.50
CA TRP A 15 -37.33 5.15 -3.85
C TRP A 15 -35.83 4.91 -4.07
N TRP A 16 -35.42 3.72 -4.53
CA TRP A 16 -34.01 3.39 -4.75
C TRP A 16 -33.50 3.64 -6.19
N SER A 17 -34.41 3.88 -7.15
CA SER A 17 -34.03 4.18 -8.54
C SER A 17 -33.56 5.62 -8.76
N VAL A 18 -33.91 6.56 -7.86
CA VAL A 18 -33.60 8.00 -8.00
C VAL A 18 -32.26 8.37 -7.36
N ALA A 19 -31.73 7.58 -6.42
CA ALA A 19 -30.50 7.92 -5.68
C ALA A 19 -29.18 7.53 -6.38
N ILE A 20 -29.21 6.67 -7.41
CA ILE A 20 -28.00 6.18 -8.10
C ILE A 20 -27.70 6.97 -9.39
N SER A 21 -28.61 7.83 -9.86
CA SER A 21 -28.41 8.63 -11.08
C SER A 21 -27.67 9.96 -10.87
N SER A 22 -27.27 10.31 -9.64
CA SER A 22 -26.83 11.68 -9.31
C SER A 22 -25.36 11.84 -8.88
N SER A 23 -24.49 10.84 -9.09
CA SER A 23 -23.09 10.95 -8.61
C SER A 23 -22.00 10.51 -9.59
N VAL A 24 -22.28 10.49 -10.89
CA VAL A 24 -21.24 10.34 -11.92
C VAL A 24 -21.33 11.51 -12.89
N SER A 25 -20.65 12.61 -12.56
CA SER A 25 -20.22 13.63 -13.53
C SER A 25 -19.18 14.57 -12.91
N ILE A 26 -18.10 14.79 -13.67
CA ILE A 26 -17.07 15.86 -13.58
C ILE A 26 -15.78 15.53 -12.80
N MET A 27 -14.78 14.96 -13.51
CA MET A 27 -13.58 15.70 -13.94
C MET A 27 -12.72 14.79 -14.85
N SER A 28 -12.89 14.94 -16.17
CA SER A 28 -11.92 14.49 -17.17
C SER A 28 -10.97 15.65 -17.48
N ALA A 29 -9.80 15.65 -16.86
CA ALA A 29 -8.69 16.50 -17.28
C ALA A 29 -7.80 15.71 -18.25
N SER A 30 -7.94 16.01 -19.54
CA SER A 30 -7.09 15.51 -20.61
C SER A 30 -5.71 16.16 -20.53
N ILE A 31 -4.66 15.38 -20.29
CA ILE A 31 -3.28 15.80 -20.52
C ILE A 31 -2.83 15.20 -21.85
N ASN A 32 -2.69 16.06 -22.86
CA ASN A 32 -1.93 15.76 -24.08
C ASN A 32 -0.45 15.99 -23.76
N VAL A 33 0.38 14.95 -23.90
CA VAL A 33 1.84 15.11 -24.05
C VAL A 33 2.24 14.41 -25.34
N SER A 34 2.51 15.23 -26.34
CA SER A 34 3.28 14.89 -27.53
C SER A 34 4.76 14.85 -27.15
N ALA A 35 5.39 13.68 -27.24
CA ALA A 35 6.84 13.55 -27.21
C ALA A 35 7.33 13.21 -28.62
N VAL A 36 8.14 14.11 -29.16
CA VAL A 36 8.98 13.93 -30.35
C VAL A 36 10.16 13.07 -29.91
N LEU A 37 10.36 11.92 -30.56
CA LEU A 37 11.63 11.20 -30.50
C LEU A 37 12.08 10.95 -31.94
N GLY A 38 13.20 11.57 -32.29
CA GLY A 38 13.91 11.35 -33.53
C GLY A 38 14.66 10.02 -33.49
N ASP A 39 14.72 9.41 -34.66
CA ASP A 39 15.50 8.22 -34.97
C ASP A 39 17.00 8.47 -34.78
N ASN A 40 17.72 7.45 -34.29
CA ASN A 40 18.84 6.86 -35.05
C ASN A 40 19.30 5.52 -34.47
N GLN A 41 19.50 4.58 -35.40
CA GLN A 41 20.05 3.23 -35.27
C GLN A 41 21.56 3.25 -35.02
N ILE A 42 22.13 2.22 -34.37
CA ILE A 42 23.32 1.43 -34.82
C ILE A 42 23.25 0.01 -34.20
N TRP A 43 23.75 -0.96 -34.96
CA TRP A 43 23.64 -2.42 -34.90
C TRP A 43 24.64 -3.18 -33.97
N SER A 44 24.23 -4.43 -33.69
CA SER A 44 24.98 -5.72 -33.73
C SER A 44 25.81 -6.26 -32.55
N ILE A 45 25.38 -7.48 -32.13
CA ILE A 45 26.09 -8.76 -31.96
C ILE A 45 27.17 -8.89 -30.86
N LEU A 46 26.93 -9.80 -29.90
CA LEU A 46 27.86 -10.88 -29.55
C LEU A 46 27.18 -11.99 -28.73
N ASP A 47 27.42 -13.22 -29.21
CA ASP A 47 27.17 -14.53 -28.64
C ASP A 47 28.32 -14.88 -27.67
N LEU A 48 28.07 -15.58 -26.55
CA LEU A 48 28.98 -16.58 -25.94
C LEU A 48 28.55 -17.09 -24.55
N ASP A 49 28.73 -18.39 -24.42
CA ASP A 49 28.65 -19.26 -23.26
C ASP A 49 29.55 -18.89 -22.06
N SER A 50 29.11 -19.33 -20.89
CA SER A 50 29.90 -19.68 -19.69
C SER A 50 30.70 -18.57 -18.98
N PHE A 51 30.21 -18.13 -17.81
CA PHE A 51 31.10 -17.66 -16.74
C PHE A 51 30.51 -17.95 -15.35
N ARG A 52 31.26 -18.72 -14.55
CA ARG A 52 31.17 -18.72 -13.07
C ARG A 52 31.71 -17.38 -12.57
N VAL A 53 30.96 -16.67 -11.74
CA VAL A 53 31.47 -15.51 -11.00
C VAL A 53 31.20 -15.69 -9.51
N HIS A 54 32.28 -15.65 -8.74
CA HIS A 54 32.28 -15.42 -7.29
C HIS A 54 31.64 -14.05 -7.01
N VAL A 55 30.54 -14.02 -6.27
CA VAL A 55 29.90 -12.77 -5.85
C VAL A 55 30.60 -12.23 -4.61
N ASN A 56 31.23 -11.07 -4.77
CA ASN A 56 31.68 -10.19 -3.71
C ASN A 56 30.56 -9.16 -3.46
N CYS A 57 30.12 -9.03 -2.21
CA CYS A 57 28.98 -8.21 -1.83
C CYS A 57 29.36 -6.72 -1.80
N ASN A 58 28.90 -5.95 -2.78
CA ASN A 58 28.45 -4.56 -2.62
C ASN A 58 27.71 -4.14 -3.89
N GLU A 59 26.62 -3.38 -3.70
CA GLU A 59 25.65 -2.89 -4.69
C GLU A 59 24.51 -3.86 -5.08
N PHE A 60 23.33 -3.62 -4.47
CA PHE A 60 22.06 -4.21 -4.88
C PHE A 60 20.99 -3.11 -4.89
N VAL A 61 20.65 -2.62 -6.09
CA VAL A 61 19.42 -1.86 -6.34
C VAL A 61 18.36 -2.87 -6.79
N MET A 62 17.33 -3.04 -5.96
CA MET A 62 16.30 -4.07 -6.12
C MET A 62 15.26 -3.71 -7.19
N SER A 63 15.07 -4.62 -8.13
CA SER A 63 13.92 -4.69 -9.03
C SER A 63 12.61 -4.95 -8.25
N PHE A 64 11.61 -4.07 -8.42
CA PHE A 64 10.37 -4.01 -7.63
C PHE A 64 9.23 -4.94 -8.10
N VAL A 65 9.53 -6.11 -8.66
CA VAL A 65 8.48 -7.04 -9.18
C VAL A 65 8.04 -8.09 -8.13
N SER A 66 8.75 -8.24 -7.00
CA SER A 66 8.50 -9.35 -6.07
C SER A 66 7.56 -9.07 -4.88
N VAL A 67 7.15 -7.81 -4.62
CA VAL A 67 6.37 -7.49 -3.40
C VAL A 67 4.88 -7.76 -3.59
N SER A 68 4.37 -7.59 -4.81
CA SER A 68 2.95 -7.81 -5.13
C SER A 68 2.54 -9.27 -4.94
N SER A 69 3.39 -10.22 -5.35
CA SER A 69 3.11 -11.66 -5.23
C SER A 69 3.14 -12.17 -3.78
N LEU A 70 3.91 -11.53 -2.89
CA LEU A 70 4.00 -11.91 -1.48
C LEU A 70 2.77 -11.46 -0.67
N ILE A 71 2.20 -10.30 -1.02
CA ILE A 71 0.98 -9.78 -0.39
C ILE A 71 -0.24 -10.64 -0.74
N PHE A 72 -0.31 -11.15 -1.98
CA PHE A 72 -1.36 -12.11 -2.36
C PHE A 72 -1.21 -13.46 -1.61
N TYR A 73 0.01 -13.94 -1.39
CA TYR A 73 0.25 -15.22 -0.71
C TYR A 73 -0.15 -15.21 0.77
N VAL A 74 0.06 -14.09 1.48
CA VAL A 74 -0.27 -13.97 2.92
C VAL A 74 -1.78 -13.77 3.16
N VAL A 75 -2.48 -13.13 2.22
CA VAL A 75 -3.92 -12.89 2.33
C VAL A 75 -4.73 -14.16 2.01
N ASP A 76 -4.29 -14.99 1.07
CA ASP A 76 -5.00 -16.24 0.73
C ASP A 76 -4.82 -17.35 1.77
N LEU A 77 -3.65 -17.45 2.42
CA LEU A 77 -3.41 -18.44 3.49
C LEU A 77 -4.25 -18.22 4.75
N SER A 78 -4.77 -17.01 4.96
CA SER A 78 -5.55 -16.66 6.15
C SER A 78 -7.07 -16.95 6.01
N ILE A 79 -7.54 -17.30 4.81
CA ILE A 79 -8.98 -17.41 4.50
C ILE A 79 -9.44 -18.85 4.24
N VAL A 80 -8.52 -19.79 3.99
CA VAL A 80 -8.87 -21.20 3.69
C VAL A 80 -9.30 -22.00 4.94
N GLY A 81 -9.11 -21.48 6.15
CA GLY A 81 -9.44 -22.18 7.40
C GLY A 81 -10.90 -22.14 7.85
N SER A 82 -11.82 -21.45 7.17
CA SER A 82 -13.20 -21.30 7.69
C SER A 82 -14.24 -20.98 6.61
N PHE A 83 -14.53 -21.91 5.69
CA PHE A 83 -15.75 -21.80 4.87
C PHE A 83 -16.34 -23.16 4.52
N THR A 84 -17.08 -23.72 5.47
CA THR A 84 -18.21 -24.62 5.17
C THR A 84 -19.51 -23.87 5.50
N LEU A 85 -20.37 -23.76 4.50
CA LEU A 85 -21.70 -23.11 4.46
C LEU A 85 -21.75 -21.58 4.50
N LEU A 86 -21.99 -20.97 3.33
CA LEU A 86 -22.96 -19.85 3.17
C LEU A 86 -23.30 -19.64 1.68
N LYS A 87 -24.46 -20.14 1.26
CA LYS A 87 -25.08 -19.88 -0.06
C LYS A 87 -25.75 -18.49 -0.06
N SER A 88 -24.97 -17.41 -0.12
CA SER A 88 -25.55 -16.07 -0.35
C SER A 88 -24.69 -15.24 -1.30
N SER A 89 -25.19 -15.07 -2.53
CA SER A 89 -24.60 -14.25 -3.60
C SER A 89 -24.37 -12.80 -3.21
N ARG A 90 -25.12 -12.28 -2.22
CA ARG A 90 -24.99 -10.90 -1.72
C ARG A 90 -23.69 -10.67 -0.95
N ILE A 91 -23.18 -11.68 -0.24
CA ILE A 91 -21.92 -11.59 0.51
C ILE A 91 -20.72 -11.59 -0.45
N MET A 92 -20.80 -12.37 -1.53
CA MET A 92 -19.79 -12.38 -2.60
C MET A 92 -19.67 -11.01 -3.28
N ILE A 93 -20.79 -10.36 -3.62
CA ILE A 93 -20.78 -9.03 -4.26
C ILE A 93 -20.18 -7.98 -3.32
N LEU A 94 -20.51 -8.03 -2.02
CA LEU A 94 -19.94 -7.14 -1.00
C LEU A 94 -18.43 -7.36 -0.83
N LEU A 95 -17.97 -8.63 -0.80
CA LEU A 95 -16.54 -8.95 -0.69
C LEU A 95 -15.75 -8.54 -1.94
N VAL A 96 -16.32 -8.70 -3.13
CA VAL A 96 -15.70 -8.22 -4.38
C VAL A 96 -15.61 -6.70 -4.39
N SER A 97 -16.66 -5.99 -3.96
CA SER A 97 -16.65 -4.53 -3.87
C SER A 97 -15.63 -4.01 -2.85
N VAL A 98 -15.50 -4.65 -1.68
CA VAL A 98 -14.47 -4.29 -0.69
C VAL A 98 -13.06 -4.58 -1.22
N LYS A 99 -12.83 -5.71 -1.89
CA LYS A 99 -11.54 -6.03 -2.52
C LYS A 99 -11.17 -5.03 -3.62
N LEU A 100 -12.13 -4.62 -4.45
CA LEU A 100 -11.92 -3.66 -5.53
C LEU A 100 -11.59 -2.26 -4.98
N ASN A 101 -12.32 -1.80 -3.95
CA ASN A 101 -12.03 -0.52 -3.31
C ASN A 101 -10.66 -0.51 -2.61
N LEU A 102 -10.29 -1.61 -1.95
CA LEU A 102 -8.96 -1.74 -1.33
C LEU A 102 -7.85 -1.72 -2.39
N PHE A 103 -8.06 -2.40 -3.53
CA PHE A 103 -7.13 -2.39 -4.66
C PHE A 103 -6.95 -0.99 -5.25
N ILE A 104 -8.05 -0.24 -5.45
CA ILE A 104 -8.01 1.14 -5.96
C ILE A 104 -7.23 2.06 -5.01
N VAL A 105 -7.45 1.93 -3.69
CA VAL A 105 -6.72 2.72 -2.69
C VAL A 105 -5.22 2.42 -2.72
N VAL A 106 -4.84 1.14 -2.81
CA VAL A 106 -3.42 0.73 -2.91
C VAL A 106 -2.79 1.23 -4.21
N LEU A 107 -3.52 1.18 -5.32
CA LEU A 107 -3.05 1.66 -6.62
C LEU A 107 -2.82 3.19 -6.60
N ILE A 108 -3.77 3.96 -6.08
CA ILE A 108 -3.66 5.42 -5.93
C ILE A 108 -2.46 5.79 -5.04
N HIS A 109 -2.26 5.06 -3.94
CA HIS A 109 -1.14 5.31 -3.03
C HIS A 109 0.21 4.98 -3.69
N SER A 110 0.27 3.90 -4.47
CA SER A 110 1.47 3.49 -5.20
C SER A 110 1.84 4.50 -6.30
N ILE A 111 0.85 5.01 -7.05
CA ILE A 111 1.05 6.05 -8.07
C ILE A 111 1.53 7.36 -7.43
N SER A 112 0.97 7.74 -6.28
CA SER A 112 1.40 8.92 -5.52
C SER A 112 2.86 8.79 -5.03
N LEU A 113 3.25 7.60 -4.56
CA LEU A 113 4.61 7.32 -4.11
C LEU A 113 5.64 7.39 -5.26
N VAL A 114 5.30 6.85 -6.43
CA VAL A 114 6.15 6.93 -7.64
C VAL A 114 6.28 8.37 -8.14
N ARG A 115 5.20 9.16 -8.05
CA ARG A 115 5.24 10.57 -8.46
C ARG A 115 6.13 11.41 -7.54
N ASN A 116 6.07 11.16 -6.22
CA ASN A 116 6.86 11.89 -5.24
C ASN A 116 8.34 11.50 -5.27
N THR A 117 8.67 10.24 -5.59
CA THR A 117 10.06 9.79 -5.76
C THR A 117 10.68 10.35 -7.04
N LYS A 118 9.92 10.42 -8.14
CA LYS A 118 10.39 11.03 -9.39
C LYS A 118 10.60 12.55 -9.29
N LEU A 119 9.74 13.25 -8.54
CA LEU A 119 9.91 14.67 -8.22
C LEU A 119 11.15 14.94 -7.35
N ALA A 120 11.49 14.01 -6.44
CA ALA A 120 12.70 14.09 -5.60
C ALA A 120 13.99 13.82 -6.39
N GLU A 121 13.96 12.90 -7.36
CA GLU A 121 15.11 12.64 -8.24
C GLU A 121 15.38 13.81 -9.21
N GLU A 122 14.33 14.48 -9.71
CA GLU A 122 14.47 15.68 -10.54
C GLU A 122 14.99 16.90 -9.76
N THR A 123 14.84 16.95 -8.44
CA THR A 123 15.42 18.02 -7.60
C THR A 123 16.90 17.78 -7.29
N ILE A 124 17.34 16.51 -7.22
CA ILE A 124 18.74 16.16 -6.91
C ILE A 124 19.66 16.37 -8.13
N ILE A 125 19.14 16.29 -9.36
CA ILE A 125 19.94 16.46 -10.58
C ILE A 125 20.28 17.94 -10.89
N LEU A 126 19.67 18.91 -10.20
CA LEU A 126 19.90 20.35 -10.42
C LEU A 126 20.95 20.99 -9.50
N GLU A 127 21.51 20.28 -8.51
CA GLU A 127 22.50 20.84 -7.56
C GLU A 127 23.96 20.41 -7.81
N ASP A 128 24.23 19.41 -8.67
CA ASP A 128 25.57 18.84 -8.87
C ASP A 128 26.33 19.34 -10.12
N THR A 129 26.22 20.64 -10.43
CA THR A 129 27.17 21.31 -11.31
C THR A 129 27.66 22.60 -10.67
N ASN A 130 28.64 22.48 -9.78
CA ASN A 130 29.74 23.44 -9.58
C ASN A 130 30.63 23.00 -8.42
N CYS A 131 31.84 22.51 -8.72
CA CYS A 131 33.10 22.99 -8.13
C CYS A 131 34.27 22.10 -8.58
N ILE A 132 35.17 22.71 -9.36
CA ILE A 132 36.46 22.17 -9.81
C ILE A 132 37.58 22.81 -8.96
N SER A 133 38.44 21.94 -8.44
CA SER A 133 39.89 22.06 -8.11
C SER A 133 40.44 23.18 -7.20
N LEU A 134 41.23 22.79 -6.18
CA LEU A 134 42.70 22.82 -6.23
C LEU A 134 43.37 22.21 -4.95
N ASN A 135 44.25 21.22 -5.19
CA ASN A 135 45.60 20.95 -4.63
C ASN A 135 46.18 21.92 -3.58
N THR A 136 47.16 21.62 -2.71
CA THR A 136 47.98 20.46 -2.25
C THR A 136 48.86 21.00 -1.09
N SER A 137 49.38 20.12 -0.23
CA SER A 137 50.63 20.20 0.60
C SER A 137 50.34 19.85 2.07
N SER A 138 50.74 18.69 2.62
CA SER A 138 52.07 18.11 2.94
C SER A 138 52.73 18.65 4.23
N ASN A 139 52.99 17.69 5.13
CA ASN A 139 54.06 17.61 6.14
C ASN A 139 53.93 18.42 7.46
N SER A 140 53.84 17.75 8.62
CA SER A 140 54.99 17.12 9.31
C SER A 140 54.74 16.85 10.83
N SER A 141 55.14 15.65 11.24
CA SER A 141 55.98 15.34 12.42
C SER A 141 55.50 15.44 13.90
N ARG A 142 55.85 14.35 14.61
CA ARG A 142 56.32 14.21 16.02
C ARG A 142 55.28 14.40 17.14
N LYS A 143 54.98 13.42 17.99
CA LYS A 143 55.73 12.51 18.90
C LYS A 143 55.41 12.90 20.36
N ASN A 144 54.82 11.94 21.06
CA ASN A 144 55.06 11.52 22.44
C ASN A 144 54.78 12.45 23.64
N SER A 145 53.81 11.98 24.44
CA SER A 145 53.99 11.50 25.82
C SER A 145 53.66 12.40 27.02
N SER A 146 53.11 11.69 28.01
CA SER A 146 53.15 11.91 29.46
C SER A 146 52.01 12.72 30.09
N ALA A 147 51.36 12.05 31.04
CA ALA A 147 50.32 12.52 31.93
C ALA A 147 50.93 13.11 33.23
N PRO A 148 50.16 13.31 34.32
CA PRO A 148 49.53 14.55 34.78
C PRO A 148 50.23 15.10 36.06
N PRO A 149 49.70 16.14 36.76
CA PRO A 149 48.83 15.82 37.90
C PRO A 149 47.75 16.87 38.28
N LYS A 150 46.92 16.42 39.23
CA LYS A 150 45.78 17.00 39.96
C LYS A 150 46.02 18.40 40.58
N LYS A 151 44.92 19.17 40.74
CA LYS A 151 44.53 19.82 42.01
C LYS A 151 43.09 20.37 41.98
N CYS A 152 42.31 20.01 43.00
CA CYS A 152 41.04 20.63 43.41
C CYS A 152 41.28 22.03 44.00
N VAL A 153 40.34 22.98 43.82
CA VAL A 153 39.84 23.90 44.87
C VAL A 153 38.42 24.38 44.49
N THR A 154 37.55 24.37 45.49
CA THR A 154 36.14 24.79 45.60
C THR A 154 35.98 26.31 45.73
N LEU A 155 34.86 26.91 45.27
CA LEU A 155 33.96 27.84 46.00
C LEU A 155 33.06 28.67 45.05
N SER A 156 31.76 28.67 45.38
CA SER A 156 30.63 29.43 44.81
C SER A 156 30.57 30.88 45.38
N PRO A 157 29.46 31.65 45.26
CA PRO A 157 28.68 32.21 44.13
C PRO A 157 28.54 33.76 44.23
N PRO A 158 27.71 34.45 43.41
CA PRO A 158 26.49 35.13 43.96
C PRO A 158 25.28 35.12 42.96
N LYS A 159 24.00 34.94 43.36
CA LYS A 159 22.96 35.88 43.89
C LYS A 159 22.75 37.18 43.07
N ASN A 160 21.64 37.27 42.31
CA ASN A 160 20.37 38.04 42.56
C ASN A 160 20.51 39.55 42.22
N ASP A 161 19.58 40.31 41.63
CA ASP A 161 18.10 40.32 41.53
C ASP A 161 17.66 41.29 40.39
N GLN A 162 16.42 41.11 39.85
CA GLN A 162 15.32 42.09 39.53
C GLN A 162 15.65 43.46 38.86
N GLN A 163 14.83 44.15 38.05
CA GLN A 163 13.44 44.12 37.58
C GLN A 163 13.26 45.20 36.47
N ALA A 164 12.51 44.85 35.41
CA ALA A 164 11.39 45.59 34.79
C ALA A 164 11.43 47.09 34.33
N ASN A 165 11.08 47.28 33.03
CA ASN A 165 9.99 48.10 32.43
C ASN A 165 10.32 49.18 31.36
N ASN A 166 9.67 48.98 30.19
CA ASN A 166 9.02 49.94 29.24
C ASN A 166 9.91 50.92 28.44
N SER A 167 9.69 51.30 27.17
CA SER A 167 8.60 51.16 26.18
C SER A 167 9.05 51.68 24.79
N ALA A 168 8.44 51.17 23.70
CA ALA A 168 8.20 51.78 22.36
C ALA A 168 9.44 52.16 21.49
N ASP A 169 9.48 52.09 20.16
CA ASP A 169 8.47 52.09 19.10
C ASP A 169 9.04 51.50 17.77
N LYS A 170 8.13 51.05 16.91
CA LYS A 170 8.16 50.68 15.46
C LYS A 170 9.48 50.64 14.65
N GLN A 171 9.63 49.56 13.85
CA GLN A 171 9.54 49.60 12.37
C GLN A 171 9.41 48.17 11.79
N ARG A 172 8.46 47.98 10.86
CA ARG A 172 8.17 46.74 10.11
C ARG A 172 8.78 46.80 8.72
N THR A 173 9.44 45.72 8.28
CA THR A 173 9.64 45.29 6.87
C THR A 173 10.04 43.79 6.86
N PRO A 174 9.97 43.09 5.71
CA PRO A 174 9.19 41.85 5.58
C PRO A 174 9.93 40.54 5.93
N VAL A 175 9.14 39.57 6.38
CA VAL A 175 9.54 38.20 6.71
C VAL A 175 9.66 37.36 5.44
N THR A 176 10.88 36.94 5.14
CA THR A 176 11.19 35.81 4.26
C THR A 176 11.17 34.55 5.13
N PHE A 177 10.33 33.56 4.80
CA PHE A 177 10.31 32.26 5.46
C PHE A 177 11.45 31.39 4.91
N PRO A 178 12.34 30.83 5.73
CA PRO A 178 13.20 29.73 5.31
C PRO A 178 12.53 28.38 5.59
N ASP A 179 12.57 27.52 4.58
CA ASP A 179 12.15 26.12 4.63
C ASP A 179 12.95 25.33 5.69
N MET A 180 12.24 24.72 6.64
CA MET A 180 12.81 23.74 7.57
C MET A 180 12.89 22.37 6.89
N ILE A 181 14.07 22.02 6.42
CA ILE A 181 14.48 20.65 6.12
C ILE A 181 14.90 19.99 7.45
N ILE A 182 14.17 18.99 7.93
CA ILE A 182 14.60 18.13 9.05
C ILE A 182 15.33 16.91 8.47
N ASN A 183 16.65 17.00 8.40
CA ASN A 183 17.55 15.86 8.20
C ASN A 183 18.16 15.44 9.55
N ASP A 184 17.40 14.71 10.35
CA ASP A 184 17.92 14.04 11.55
C ASP A 184 18.16 12.55 11.25
N THR A 185 19.27 12.27 10.57
CA THR A 185 19.89 10.94 10.59
C THR A 185 21.35 11.08 11.04
N GLN A 186 21.57 11.65 12.23
CA GLN A 186 22.88 11.58 12.85
C GLN A 186 23.05 10.24 13.59
N ASN A 187 24.16 9.55 13.32
CA ASN A 187 24.66 8.41 14.07
C ASN A 187 24.99 8.85 15.50
N LEU A 188 24.00 8.82 16.38
CA LEU A 188 24.13 9.13 17.79
C LEU A 188 24.51 7.88 18.59
N ASN A 189 25.46 8.05 19.52
CA ASN A 189 25.89 7.00 20.44
C ASN A 189 24.77 6.74 21.48
N PRO A 190 24.00 5.63 21.39
CA PRO A 190 22.67 5.56 22.01
C PRO A 190 22.63 5.55 23.54
N LYS A 191 23.77 5.30 24.20
CA LYS A 191 23.83 5.21 25.67
C LYS A 191 23.90 6.59 26.33
N ASN A 192 24.71 7.51 25.80
CA ASN A 192 24.97 8.80 26.46
C ASN A 192 23.80 9.80 26.31
N ASP A 193 23.00 9.68 25.24
CA ASP A 193 21.87 10.58 24.99
C ASP A 193 20.59 10.21 25.75
N LEU A 194 20.47 8.95 26.16
CA LEU A 194 19.33 8.52 26.97
C LEU A 194 19.54 8.95 28.42
N GLU A 195 20.73 8.77 28.98
CA GLU A 195 21.08 9.17 30.34
C GLU A 195 21.02 10.69 30.56
N SER A 196 21.55 11.49 29.63
CA SER A 196 21.46 12.95 29.69
C SER A 196 20.02 13.49 29.57
N SER A 197 19.14 12.77 28.89
CA SER A 197 17.73 13.15 28.72
C SER A 197 16.84 12.77 29.90
N ILE A 198 17.24 11.82 30.75
CA ILE A 198 16.48 11.41 31.94
C ILE A 198 16.37 12.57 32.93
N HIS A 199 17.38 13.45 32.99
CA HIS A 199 17.42 14.55 33.95
C HIS A 199 16.48 15.73 33.63
N ASN A 200 15.94 15.80 32.42
CA ASN A 200 15.08 16.91 31.98
C ASN A 200 13.58 16.58 31.99
N LEU A 201 13.21 15.36 32.40
CA LEU A 201 11.82 14.92 32.40
C LEU A 201 11.25 14.83 33.83
N PRO A 202 9.96 15.17 34.02
CA PRO A 202 9.33 15.06 35.33
C PRO A 202 9.31 13.61 35.79
N PRO A 203 9.48 13.32 37.10
CA PRO A 203 9.46 11.95 37.60
C PRO A 203 8.19 11.21 37.15
N ILE A 204 8.35 9.94 36.76
CA ILE A 204 7.23 9.14 36.26
C ILE A 204 6.29 8.85 37.43
N THR A 205 5.03 9.27 37.27
CA THR A 205 3.94 9.08 38.22
C THR A 205 2.72 8.54 37.48
N ILE A 206 1.76 8.02 38.24
CA ILE A 206 0.47 7.59 37.67
C ILE A 206 -0.24 8.70 36.88
N ASN A 207 -0.01 9.97 37.21
CA ASN A 207 -0.68 11.11 36.59
C ASN A 207 -0.05 11.55 35.27
N ASN A 208 1.22 11.20 35.00
CA ASN A 208 1.94 11.66 33.80
C ASN A 208 2.48 10.53 32.92
N TYR A 209 2.39 9.25 33.32
CA TYR A 209 3.03 8.17 32.55
C TYR A 209 2.43 8.00 31.15
N THR A 210 1.21 8.46 30.88
CA THR A 210 0.62 8.48 29.54
C THR A 210 1.39 9.38 28.57
N GLN A 211 2.05 10.43 29.07
CA GLN A 211 2.96 11.27 28.27
C GLN A 211 4.22 10.49 27.82
N TYR A 212 4.52 9.39 28.53
CA TYR A 212 5.60 8.49 28.15
C TYR A 212 5.18 7.46 27.09
N LEU A 213 3.89 7.36 26.79
CA LEU A 213 3.37 6.43 25.79
C LEU A 213 3.16 7.07 24.41
N THR A 214 3.25 8.39 24.29
CA THR A 214 2.98 9.12 23.03
C THR A 214 4.19 9.25 22.12
N LYS A 215 5.41 9.10 22.62
CA LYS A 215 6.66 9.19 21.84
C LYS A 215 7.57 8.00 22.11
N PRO A 216 8.24 7.42 21.08
CA PRO A 216 9.13 6.27 21.25
C PRO A 216 10.23 6.47 22.29
N ARG A 217 10.87 7.65 22.29
CA ARG A 217 11.94 7.99 23.25
C ARG A 217 11.43 7.97 24.69
N ASN A 218 10.26 8.54 24.95
CA ASN A 218 9.69 8.56 26.29
C ASN A 218 9.26 7.14 26.70
N ALA A 219 8.76 6.33 25.77
CA ALA A 219 8.39 4.95 26.06
C ALA A 219 9.60 4.10 26.44
N LEU A 220 10.77 4.35 25.84
CA LEU A 220 12.04 3.74 26.27
C LEU A 220 12.45 4.17 27.68
N ILE A 221 12.24 5.43 28.04
CA ILE A 221 12.53 5.94 29.40
C ILE A 221 11.61 5.27 30.43
N LEU A 222 10.33 5.11 30.10
CA LEU A 222 9.39 4.35 30.92
C LEU A 222 9.87 2.90 31.09
N LEU A 223 10.28 2.22 30.01
CA LEU A 223 10.82 0.86 30.12
C LEU A 223 12.07 0.80 30.99
N ASN A 224 13.02 1.73 30.83
CA ASN A 224 14.20 1.80 31.68
C ASN A 224 13.82 1.91 33.16
N TYR A 225 12.87 2.79 33.49
CA TYR A 225 12.33 2.94 34.83
C TYR A 225 11.70 1.62 35.34
N LEU A 226 10.89 0.95 34.51
CA LEU A 226 10.24 -0.32 34.86
C LEU A 226 11.24 -1.48 35.01
N THR A 227 12.39 -1.43 34.34
CA THR A 227 13.45 -2.44 34.40
C THR A 227 14.48 -2.21 35.51
N ASN A 228 14.41 -1.10 36.24
CA ASN A 228 15.35 -0.82 37.32
C ASN A 228 15.22 -1.86 38.45
N SER A 229 16.32 -2.55 38.78
CA SER A 229 16.37 -3.61 39.79
C SER A 229 16.05 -3.14 41.21
N GLU A 230 16.17 -1.84 41.49
CA GLU A 230 15.85 -1.26 42.80
C GLU A 230 14.34 -1.05 43.00
N ARG A 231 13.53 -1.21 41.95
CA ARG A 231 12.08 -1.02 42.02
C ARG A 231 11.42 -2.21 42.71
N SER A 232 10.61 -1.96 43.74
CA SER A 232 9.75 -2.98 44.33
C SER A 232 8.66 -3.42 43.35
N VAL A 233 8.56 -4.73 43.11
CA VAL A 233 7.48 -5.32 42.32
C VAL A 233 6.21 -5.30 43.18
N ILE A 234 5.14 -4.69 42.66
CA ILE A 234 3.87 -4.55 43.38
C ILE A 234 2.97 -5.75 43.06
N SER A 235 2.29 -6.34 44.05
CA SER A 235 1.32 -7.41 43.79
C SER A 235 0.13 -6.88 42.96
N PHE A 236 -0.31 -7.65 41.96
CA PHE A 236 -1.50 -7.33 41.16
C PHE A 236 -2.65 -8.26 41.53
N GLU A 237 -3.49 -7.80 42.46
CA GLU A 237 -4.58 -8.56 43.10
C GLU A 237 -5.83 -8.77 42.21
N LYS A 238 -5.67 -8.73 40.89
CA LYS A 238 -6.76 -8.85 39.90
C LYS A 238 -6.42 -9.93 38.89
N GLU A 239 -6.57 -11.19 39.31
CA GLU A 239 -6.05 -12.35 38.59
C GLU A 239 -6.63 -12.49 37.17
N THR A 240 -7.94 -12.26 37.01
CA THR A 240 -8.60 -12.43 35.71
C THR A 240 -8.15 -11.35 34.73
N LEU A 241 -7.99 -10.10 35.20
CA LEU A 241 -7.38 -9.02 34.44
C LEU A 241 -5.89 -9.28 34.16
N ARG A 242 -5.15 -9.91 35.08
CA ARG A 242 -3.73 -10.28 34.89
C ARG A 242 -3.57 -11.23 33.73
N ILE A 243 -4.40 -12.28 33.71
CA ILE A 243 -4.45 -13.27 32.63
C ILE A 243 -4.81 -12.56 31.31
N PHE A 244 -5.87 -11.73 31.32
CA PHE A 244 -6.30 -10.96 30.17
C PHE A 244 -5.17 -10.11 29.54
N PHE A 245 -4.41 -9.37 30.37
CA PHE A 245 -3.30 -8.56 29.89
C PHE A 245 -2.11 -9.39 29.42
N SER A 246 -1.79 -10.49 30.10
CA SER A 246 -0.67 -11.36 29.70
C SER A 246 -0.87 -11.99 28.31
N GLN A 247 -2.12 -12.26 27.94
CA GLN A 247 -2.50 -12.79 26.64
C GLN A 247 -2.62 -11.72 25.55
N HIS A 248 -2.44 -10.44 25.89
CA HIS A 248 -2.61 -9.30 24.98
C HIS A 248 -3.98 -9.29 24.27
N ASN A 249 -5.01 -9.77 24.97
CA ASN A 249 -6.37 -9.90 24.42
C ASN A 249 -6.97 -8.53 24.08
N LYS A 250 -7.75 -8.49 22.99
CA LYS A 250 -8.39 -7.25 22.46
C LYS A 250 -9.91 -7.27 22.63
N ASP A 251 -10.39 -7.71 23.80
CA ASP A 251 -11.82 -7.71 24.07
C ASP A 251 -12.38 -6.29 24.08
N LYS A 252 -13.26 -6.00 23.11
CA LYS A 252 -13.85 -4.67 22.90
C LYS A 252 -14.82 -4.29 24.02
N ALA A 253 -15.33 -5.25 24.81
CA ALA A 253 -16.28 -4.98 25.88
C ALA A 253 -15.70 -4.05 26.96
N ILE A 254 -14.40 -4.17 27.28
CA ILE A 254 -13.70 -3.24 28.18
C ILE A 254 -13.71 -1.79 27.63
N PHE A 255 -13.68 -1.64 26.31
CA PHE A 255 -13.61 -0.33 25.63
C PHE A 255 -14.99 0.29 25.41
N ARG A 256 -16.07 -0.49 25.46
CA ARG A 256 -17.41 -0.10 24.96
C ARG A 256 -18.49 -0.24 26.03
N LYS A 257 -19.74 -0.35 25.62
CA LYS A 257 -20.85 -0.59 26.54
C LYS A 257 -20.67 -1.97 27.20
N PRO A 258 -21.03 -2.10 28.49
CA PRO A 258 -21.08 -3.41 29.13
C PRO A 258 -21.98 -4.36 28.31
N PRO A 259 -21.71 -5.68 28.34
CA PRO A 259 -22.60 -6.65 27.73
C PRO A 259 -23.99 -6.54 28.34
N ASN A 260 -25.03 -6.81 27.53
CA ASN A 260 -26.42 -6.71 27.99
C ASN A 260 -26.73 -7.74 29.09
N ASN A 261 -26.06 -8.89 29.09
CA ASN A 261 -26.11 -9.87 30.17
C ASN A 261 -24.76 -9.93 30.89
N LEU A 262 -24.74 -9.55 32.17
CA LEU A 262 -23.52 -9.58 32.99
C LEU A 262 -23.16 -11.01 33.42
N GLU A 263 -24.15 -11.90 33.55
CA GLU A 263 -23.94 -13.29 33.99
C GLU A 263 -23.12 -14.08 32.97
N ASP A 264 -23.36 -13.84 31.68
CA ASP A 264 -22.64 -14.48 30.56
C ASP A 264 -21.32 -13.80 30.20
N ALA A 265 -20.99 -12.67 30.86
CA ALA A 265 -19.78 -11.93 30.55
C ALA A 265 -18.52 -12.71 30.97
N PRO A 266 -17.42 -12.62 30.20
CA PRO A 266 -16.13 -13.16 30.62
C PRO A 266 -15.68 -12.62 31.98
N ASP A 267 -14.93 -13.40 32.75
CA ASP A 267 -14.56 -13.04 34.12
C ASP A 267 -13.77 -11.73 34.22
N HIS A 268 -12.88 -11.46 33.26
CA HIS A 268 -12.13 -10.20 33.20
C HIS A 268 -13.04 -8.98 32.96
N ILE A 269 -14.20 -9.16 32.30
CA ILE A 269 -15.20 -8.10 32.12
C ILE A 269 -15.97 -7.87 33.41
N LYS A 270 -16.36 -8.94 34.10
CA LYS A 270 -17.02 -8.85 35.42
C LYS A 270 -16.12 -8.13 36.42
N GLU A 271 -14.86 -8.55 36.53
CA GLU A 271 -13.87 -7.91 37.40
C GLU A 271 -13.64 -6.43 37.03
N TRP A 272 -13.55 -6.12 35.73
CA TRP A 272 -13.45 -4.75 35.25
C TRP A 272 -14.65 -3.87 35.67
N LEU A 273 -15.88 -4.37 35.52
CA LEU A 273 -17.09 -3.61 35.84
C LEU A 273 -17.22 -3.35 37.33
N ILE A 274 -16.86 -4.31 38.19
CA ILE A 274 -16.80 -4.12 39.65
C ILE A 274 -15.84 -2.99 40.01
N LEU A 275 -14.66 -2.93 39.36
CA LEU A 275 -13.69 -1.86 39.59
C LEU A 275 -14.21 -0.50 39.11
N LEU A 276 -14.93 -0.47 37.99
CA LEU A 276 -15.53 0.75 37.45
C LEU A 276 -16.66 1.29 38.34
N GLU A 277 -17.53 0.42 38.83
CA GLU A 277 -18.59 0.80 39.78
C GLU A 277 -17.98 1.35 41.09
N LYS A 278 -16.89 0.74 41.58
CA LYS A 278 -16.16 1.23 42.75
C LYS A 278 -15.57 2.63 42.51
N GLU A 279 -14.95 2.86 41.35
CA GLU A 279 -14.36 4.17 41.01
C GLU A 279 -15.46 5.24 40.85
N ILE A 280 -16.59 4.90 40.22
CA ILE A 280 -17.77 5.77 40.11
C ILE A 280 -18.31 6.13 41.50
N LYS A 281 -18.45 5.15 42.39
CA LYS A 281 -18.92 5.37 43.76
C LYS A 281 -17.98 6.31 44.52
N GLN A 282 -16.67 6.05 44.48
CA GLN A 282 -15.67 6.93 45.11
C GLN A 282 -15.71 8.36 44.57
N PHE A 283 -15.91 8.53 43.26
CA PHE A 283 -16.09 9.84 42.65
C PHE A 283 -17.35 10.55 43.17
N LYS A 284 -18.49 9.84 43.25
CA LYS A 284 -19.74 10.40 43.77
C LYS A 284 -19.61 10.81 45.23
N ASP A 285 -19.06 9.93 46.06
CA ASP A 285 -18.84 10.17 47.49
C ASP A 285 -17.96 11.42 47.70
N LYS A 286 -16.86 11.55 46.94
CA LYS A 286 -15.94 12.70 47.03
C LYS A 286 -16.58 14.04 46.64
N ASN A 287 -17.57 14.02 45.75
CA ASN A 287 -18.23 15.22 45.23
C ASN A 287 -19.65 15.43 45.81
N ASN A 288 -20.05 14.67 46.83
CA ASN A 288 -21.39 14.71 47.43
C ASN A 288 -22.54 14.53 46.42
N ILE A 289 -22.33 13.73 45.37
CA ILE A 289 -23.36 13.42 44.37
C ILE A 289 -24.20 12.26 44.87
N ASN A 290 -25.53 12.32 44.72
CA ASN A 290 -26.40 11.23 45.15
C ASN A 290 -26.09 9.93 44.39
N ASN A 291 -26.03 8.81 45.10
CA ASN A 291 -25.79 7.49 44.51
C ASN A 291 -26.80 7.12 43.41
N ASN A 292 -28.04 7.63 43.48
CA ASN A 292 -29.07 7.40 42.47
C ASN A 292 -28.96 8.32 41.23
N GLU A 293 -28.15 9.37 41.30
CA GLU A 293 -28.01 10.31 40.19
C GLU A 293 -27.17 9.73 39.05
N THR A 294 -27.65 9.86 37.81
CA THR A 294 -26.92 9.34 36.65
C THR A 294 -25.81 10.32 36.26
N LEU A 295 -24.56 9.87 36.22
CA LEU A 295 -23.44 10.68 35.73
C LEU A 295 -23.61 10.95 34.23
N SER A 296 -23.14 12.11 33.76
CA SER A 296 -23.11 12.41 32.33
C SER A 296 -22.29 11.37 31.57
N SER A 297 -22.65 11.11 30.31
CA SER A 297 -21.94 10.17 29.44
C SER A 297 -20.45 10.54 29.27
N GLN A 298 -20.15 11.83 29.23
CA GLN A 298 -18.79 12.35 29.16
C GLN A 298 -17.98 12.00 30.41
N LEU A 299 -18.51 12.32 31.60
CA LEU A 299 -17.82 12.04 32.86
C LEU A 299 -17.63 10.53 33.08
N HIS A 300 -18.62 9.72 32.70
CA HIS A 300 -18.49 8.27 32.72
C HIS A 300 -17.38 7.76 31.78
N SER A 301 -17.17 8.41 30.63
CA SER A 301 -16.04 8.10 29.73
C SER A 301 -14.71 8.50 30.36
N GLU A 302 -14.63 9.64 31.04
CA GLU A 302 -13.42 10.13 31.70
C GLU A 302 -13.01 9.22 32.87
N LEU A 303 -13.96 8.80 33.72
CA LEU A 303 -13.70 7.84 34.80
C LEU A 303 -13.22 6.50 34.27
N ARG A 304 -13.78 6.05 33.14
CA ARG A 304 -13.33 4.83 32.47
C ARG A 304 -11.89 4.97 32.01
N ASP A 305 -11.56 6.04 31.28
CA ASP A 305 -10.19 6.28 30.80
C ASP A 305 -9.19 6.38 31.97
N HIS A 306 -9.58 7.03 33.07
CA HIS A 306 -8.78 7.07 34.30
C HIS A 306 -8.54 5.68 34.89
N LEU A 307 -9.58 4.85 34.98
CA LEU A 307 -9.46 3.49 35.50
C LEU A 307 -8.54 2.63 34.62
N ARG A 308 -8.61 2.78 33.29
CA ARG A 308 -7.73 2.05 32.35
C ARG A 308 -6.28 2.40 32.58
N MET A 309 -6.02 3.69 32.73
CA MET A 309 -4.71 4.22 33.06
C MET A 309 -4.22 3.66 34.41
N LYS A 310 -5.04 3.68 35.46
CA LYS A 310 -4.67 3.17 36.79
C LYS A 310 -4.38 1.67 36.78
N ILE A 311 -5.24 0.86 36.16
CA ILE A 311 -5.09 -0.60 36.12
C ILE A 311 -3.86 -1.01 35.29
N MET A 312 -3.65 -0.42 34.11
CA MET A 312 -2.49 -0.74 33.29
C MET A 312 -1.18 -0.32 33.98
N TRP A 313 -1.18 0.82 34.69
CA TRP A 313 -0.05 1.23 35.51
C TRP A 313 0.28 0.19 36.59
N CYS A 314 -0.72 -0.24 37.36
CA CYS A 314 -0.53 -1.29 38.37
C CYS A 314 -0.03 -2.61 37.75
N TYR A 315 -0.53 -2.97 36.57
CA TYR A 315 -0.09 -4.17 35.85
C TYR A 315 1.37 -4.06 35.39
N LEU A 316 1.79 -2.93 34.80
CA LEU A 316 3.20 -2.70 34.45
C LEU A 316 4.12 -2.71 35.68
N HIS A 317 3.60 -2.28 36.84
CA HIS A 317 4.34 -2.30 38.10
C HIS A 317 4.43 -3.68 38.78
N SER A 318 3.57 -4.62 38.39
CA SER A 318 3.60 -5.98 38.92
C SER A 318 4.46 -6.95 38.13
N ILE A 319 4.87 -6.56 36.92
CA ILE A 319 5.77 -7.35 36.09
C ILE A 319 7.21 -7.14 36.55
N ASP A 320 7.89 -8.23 36.88
CA ASP A 320 9.34 -8.24 37.06
C ASP A 320 10.03 -8.30 35.69
N PHE A 321 10.21 -7.14 35.06
CA PHE A 321 10.86 -7.04 33.75
C PHE A 321 12.32 -7.53 33.76
N SER A 322 12.94 -7.67 34.93
CA SER A 322 14.29 -8.25 35.04
C SER A 322 14.29 -9.76 34.82
N LYS A 323 13.15 -10.42 35.02
CA LYS A 323 12.99 -11.88 34.90
C LYS A 323 12.19 -12.23 33.65
N ASN A 324 12.88 -12.79 32.66
CA ASN A 324 12.28 -13.46 31.49
C ASN A 324 11.61 -12.55 30.44
N TRP A 325 11.90 -11.25 30.42
CA TRP A 325 11.36 -10.34 29.39
C TRP A 325 12.42 -9.95 28.36
N GLY A 326 12.21 -10.34 27.09
CA GLY A 326 13.01 -9.82 25.99
C GLY A 326 12.60 -8.40 25.62
N GLY A 327 13.52 -7.62 25.05
CA GLY A 327 13.19 -6.26 24.55
C GLY A 327 12.06 -6.24 23.52
N ARG A 328 11.84 -7.34 22.78
CA ARG A 328 10.68 -7.49 21.88
C ARG A 328 9.37 -7.59 22.66
N ASP A 329 9.33 -8.42 23.69
CA ASP A 329 8.13 -8.65 24.51
C ASP A 329 7.76 -7.39 25.29
N MET A 330 8.78 -6.69 25.83
CA MET A 330 8.61 -5.36 26.43
C MET A 330 8.00 -4.37 25.45
N ALA A 331 8.50 -4.32 24.21
CA ALA A 331 7.94 -3.43 23.19
C ALA A 331 6.48 -3.77 22.87
N GLN A 332 6.15 -5.06 22.71
CA GLN A 332 4.78 -5.50 22.44
C GLN A 332 3.83 -5.12 23.57
N LEU A 333 4.26 -5.27 24.83
CA LEU A 333 3.46 -4.88 25.98
C LEU A 333 3.24 -3.36 26.05
N ILE A 334 4.25 -2.55 25.75
CA ILE A 334 4.09 -1.08 25.70
C ILE A 334 3.16 -0.68 24.55
N ILE A 335 3.28 -1.29 23.37
CA ILE A 335 2.36 -1.07 22.25
C ILE A 335 0.94 -1.47 22.63
N TYR A 336 0.78 -2.55 23.37
CA TYR A 336 -0.50 -2.98 23.91
C TYR A 336 -1.05 -1.96 24.92
N ALA A 337 -0.23 -1.47 25.85
CA ALA A 337 -0.60 -0.44 26.81
C ALA A 337 -1.04 0.86 26.11
N ILE A 338 -0.33 1.31 25.07
CA ILE A 338 -0.72 2.45 24.22
C ILE A 338 -2.15 2.26 23.70
N ASN A 339 -2.43 1.09 23.12
CA ASN A 339 -3.74 0.80 22.54
C ASN A 339 -4.84 0.63 23.59
N PHE A 340 -4.49 0.14 24.78
CA PHE A 340 -5.41 -0.07 25.89
C PHE A 340 -5.78 1.24 26.59
N ILE A 341 -4.79 2.08 26.90
CA ILE A 341 -4.99 3.31 27.68
C ILE A 341 -5.48 4.46 26.80
N LEU A 342 -4.90 4.65 25.61
CA LEU A 342 -5.20 5.81 24.78
C LEU A 342 -6.43 5.54 23.90
N PRO A 343 -7.45 6.41 23.94
CA PRO A 343 -8.57 6.32 23.02
C PRO A 343 -8.10 6.55 21.58
N PRO A 344 -8.81 6.04 20.56
CA PRO A 344 -8.33 6.04 19.17
C PRO A 344 -7.81 7.39 18.64
N TYR A 345 -8.45 8.49 19.03
CA TYR A 345 -8.09 9.85 18.61
C TYR A 345 -6.90 10.46 19.36
N LYS A 346 -6.45 9.85 20.47
CA LYS A 346 -5.23 10.24 21.21
C LYS A 346 -4.05 9.30 20.97
N ARG A 347 -4.23 8.24 20.17
CA ARG A 347 -3.14 7.31 19.86
C ARG A 347 -2.15 7.99 18.92
N PRO A 348 -0.83 7.82 19.15
CA PRO A 348 0.14 8.38 18.24
C PRO A 348 -0.02 7.75 16.86
N ASN A 349 0.12 8.57 15.82
CA ASN A 349 0.10 8.08 14.45
C ASN A 349 1.41 7.32 14.13
N LYS A 350 1.47 6.65 12.97
CA LYS A 350 2.65 5.85 12.56
C LYS A 350 3.93 6.70 12.42
N ILE A 351 3.79 7.99 12.14
CA ILE A 351 4.91 8.94 11.98
C ILE A 351 5.46 9.31 13.37
N GLU A 352 4.58 9.62 14.32
CA GLU A 352 4.92 9.98 15.70
C GLU A 352 5.49 8.79 16.48
N PHE A 353 4.94 7.59 16.24
CA PHE A 353 5.34 6.37 16.93
C PHE A 353 5.42 5.19 15.96
N ASN A 354 6.59 5.01 15.35
CA ASN A 354 6.86 3.86 14.50
C ASN A 354 7.10 2.58 15.34
N TYR A 355 6.09 1.72 15.46
CA TYR A 355 6.15 0.48 16.26
C TYR A 355 7.29 -0.47 15.87
N THR A 356 7.64 -0.57 14.59
CA THR A 356 8.74 -1.43 14.13
C THR A 356 10.08 -0.88 14.60
N GLN A 357 10.28 0.43 14.48
CA GLN A 357 11.49 1.11 14.94
C GLN A 357 11.62 1.03 16.47
N PHE A 358 10.53 1.31 17.20
CA PHE A 358 10.50 1.19 18.66
C PHE A 358 10.85 -0.23 19.11
N THR A 359 10.29 -1.27 18.46
CA THR A 359 10.61 -2.67 18.77
C THR A 359 12.10 -2.97 18.56
N ARG A 360 12.69 -2.47 17.47
CA ARG A 360 14.15 -2.62 17.22
C ARG A 360 14.98 -1.90 18.29
N GLN A 361 14.57 -0.71 18.70
CA GLN A 361 15.23 0.04 19.78
C GLN A 361 15.16 -0.71 21.11
N CYS A 362 14.00 -1.25 21.48
CA CYS A 362 13.86 -2.04 22.69
C CYS A 362 14.71 -3.32 22.65
N VAL A 363 14.73 -4.04 21.52
CA VAL A 363 15.60 -5.22 21.36
C VAL A 363 17.08 -4.85 21.53
N LYS A 364 17.51 -3.69 21.01
CA LYS A 364 18.88 -3.20 21.14
C LYS A 364 19.21 -2.75 22.57
N HIS A 365 18.34 -1.99 23.23
CA HIS A 365 18.60 -1.46 24.58
C HIS A 365 18.46 -2.51 25.67
N PHE A 366 17.44 -3.36 25.57
CA PHE A 366 17.12 -4.37 26.57
C PHE A 366 17.65 -5.76 26.20
N HIS A 367 18.66 -5.87 25.32
CA HIS A 367 19.26 -7.14 24.94
C HIS A 367 19.82 -7.92 26.14
N LYS A 368 20.32 -7.21 27.16
CA LYS A 368 20.85 -7.79 28.40
C LYS A 368 19.79 -8.50 29.26
N PHE A 369 18.51 -8.19 29.04
CA PHE A 369 17.38 -8.82 29.71
C PHE A 369 16.86 -10.05 28.96
N LYS A 370 17.43 -10.37 27.78
CA LYS A 370 17.26 -11.71 27.23
C LYS A 370 17.80 -12.68 28.29
N LEU A 371 16.97 -13.65 28.69
CA LEU A 371 17.49 -14.91 29.22
C LEU A 371 18.69 -15.29 28.37
N ALA A 372 19.83 -15.58 28.99
CA ALA A 372 20.99 -16.11 28.29
C ALA A 372 20.58 -17.48 27.73
N LYS A 373 19.90 -17.46 26.58
CA LYS A 373 19.50 -18.65 25.87
C LYS A 373 20.78 -19.31 25.41
N HIS A 374 20.86 -20.60 25.63
CA HIS A 374 22.01 -21.36 25.14
C HIS A 374 21.95 -21.40 23.61
N PRO A 375 23.09 -21.47 22.91
CA PRO A 375 23.07 -21.84 21.50
C PRO A 375 22.35 -23.20 21.37
N LEU A 376 21.49 -23.34 20.35
CA LEU A 376 20.87 -24.63 20.07
C LEU A 376 21.97 -25.65 19.75
N PRO A 377 22.02 -26.82 20.41
CA PRO A 377 22.97 -27.88 20.05
C PRO A 377 22.78 -28.30 18.59
N GLU A 378 23.86 -28.72 17.91
CA GLU A 378 23.75 -29.25 16.54
C GLU A 378 23.02 -30.59 16.52
N ASP A 379 23.29 -31.46 17.49
CA ASP A 379 22.62 -32.76 17.63
C ASP A 379 21.44 -32.67 18.63
N PRO A 380 20.21 -33.05 18.22
CA PRO A 380 19.05 -33.05 19.10
C PRO A 380 19.19 -33.94 20.35
N THR A 381 20.09 -34.93 20.35
CA THR A 381 20.33 -35.75 21.56
C THR A 381 20.97 -34.97 22.70
N ASN A 382 21.58 -33.81 22.40
CA ASN A 382 22.24 -32.95 23.37
C ASN A 382 21.32 -31.86 23.94
N LEU A 383 20.01 -31.90 23.66
CA LEU A 383 19.05 -31.01 24.29
C LEU A 383 18.98 -31.26 25.80
N HIS A 384 18.86 -30.19 26.60
CA HIS A 384 18.64 -30.31 28.04
C HIS A 384 17.38 -31.13 28.35
N ASN A 385 17.47 -32.02 29.36
CA ASN A 385 16.39 -32.94 29.78
C ASN A 385 15.03 -32.24 30.00
N GLU A 386 15.02 -31.02 30.53
CA GLU A 386 13.79 -30.22 30.70
C GLU A 386 13.14 -29.86 29.37
N THR A 387 13.94 -29.58 28.35
CA THR A 387 13.44 -29.33 27.00
C THR A 387 12.83 -30.60 26.43
N ILE A 388 13.53 -31.74 26.58
CA ILE A 388 13.08 -33.05 26.12
C ILE A 388 11.75 -33.44 26.78
N ALA A 389 11.58 -33.12 28.07
CA ALA A 389 10.35 -33.39 28.82
C ALA A 389 9.15 -32.55 28.37
N GLU A 390 9.37 -31.32 27.89
CA GLU A 390 8.33 -30.44 27.36
C GLU A 390 7.96 -30.72 25.90
N LEU A 391 8.91 -31.27 25.14
CA LEU A 391 8.66 -31.63 23.76
C LEU A 391 7.55 -32.70 23.70
N PRO A 392 6.61 -32.62 22.72
CA PRO A 392 5.72 -33.73 22.46
C PRO A 392 6.56 -35.00 22.29
N LYS A 393 6.01 -36.19 22.60
CA LYS A 393 6.70 -37.51 22.46
C LYS A 393 7.11 -37.79 21.01
N LEU A 394 8.05 -37.01 20.51
CA LEU A 394 8.57 -36.95 19.17
C LEU A 394 9.96 -37.52 19.23
N ASN A 395 10.22 -38.43 18.31
CA ASN A 395 11.56 -38.91 18.10
C ASN A 395 12.24 -37.96 17.12
N PHE A 396 13.35 -37.35 17.54
CA PHE A 396 14.26 -36.72 16.59
C PHE A 396 15.04 -37.81 15.83
N PRO A 397 15.39 -37.58 14.56
CA PRO A 397 15.08 -36.39 13.77
C PRO A 397 13.61 -36.30 13.33
N LEU A 398 13.07 -35.08 13.20
CA LEU A 398 11.66 -34.83 12.84
C LEU A 398 11.35 -35.39 11.45
N ARG A 399 10.42 -36.34 11.38
CA ARG A 399 9.94 -36.93 10.11
C ARG A 399 8.81 -36.12 9.47
N ASP A 400 8.01 -35.45 10.30
CA ASP A 400 6.83 -34.70 9.88
C ASP A 400 6.86 -33.27 10.40
N ASN A 401 6.37 -32.34 9.60
CA ASN A 401 6.24 -30.93 9.94
C ASN A 401 5.01 -30.63 10.79
N THR A 402 4.12 -31.60 11.01
CA THR A 402 2.87 -31.43 11.79
C THR A 402 3.11 -30.77 13.16
N TYR A 403 4.19 -31.13 13.85
CA TYR A 403 4.53 -30.58 15.17
C TYR A 403 5.67 -29.54 15.16
N LEU A 404 6.12 -29.12 13.97
CA LEU A 404 7.30 -28.26 13.84
C LEU A 404 7.11 -26.93 14.59
N THR A 405 5.93 -26.32 14.50
CA THR A 405 5.64 -25.04 15.17
C THR A 405 5.72 -25.16 16.69
N GLU A 406 5.18 -26.23 17.27
CA GLU A 406 5.21 -26.48 18.71
C GLU A 406 6.65 -26.74 19.19
N VAL A 407 7.40 -27.57 18.45
CA VAL A 407 8.81 -27.85 18.71
C VAL A 407 9.63 -26.55 18.66
N LEU A 408 9.44 -25.72 17.63
CA LEU A 408 10.12 -24.43 17.50
C LEU A 408 9.80 -23.49 18.66
N GLN A 409 8.54 -23.42 19.10
CA GLN A 409 8.16 -22.60 20.25
C GLN A 409 8.85 -23.06 21.52
N ILE A 410 8.91 -24.37 21.77
CA ILE A 410 9.58 -24.94 22.96
C ILE A 410 11.07 -24.68 22.90
N LEU A 411 11.71 -24.94 21.75
CA LEU A 411 13.15 -24.70 21.58
C LEU A 411 13.47 -23.21 21.73
N HIS A 412 12.67 -22.31 21.15
CA HIS A 412 12.89 -20.87 21.29
C HIS A 412 12.71 -20.36 22.72
N LYS A 413 12.06 -21.09 23.65
CA LYS A 413 12.04 -20.68 25.06
C LYS A 413 13.43 -20.72 25.68
N ARG A 414 14.25 -21.71 25.31
CA ARG A 414 15.53 -22.02 25.98
C ARG A 414 16.76 -21.76 25.11
N TYR A 415 16.63 -21.80 23.79
CA TYR A 415 17.75 -21.71 22.85
C TYR A 415 17.63 -20.52 21.90
N ASP A 416 18.78 -19.95 21.51
CA ASP A 416 18.90 -18.95 20.46
C ASP A 416 19.37 -19.61 19.17
N PHE A 417 18.54 -19.52 18.12
CA PHE A 417 18.84 -20.06 16.79
C PHE A 417 17.96 -19.35 15.76
N GLY A 418 18.47 -19.23 14.52
CA GLY A 418 17.71 -18.68 13.39
C GLY A 418 16.96 -19.75 12.58
N LEU A 419 17.62 -20.89 12.36
CA LEU A 419 17.11 -22.07 11.65
C LEU A 419 17.47 -23.31 12.47
N LEU A 420 16.65 -24.36 12.38
CA LEU A 420 17.00 -25.65 12.97
C LEU A 420 18.15 -26.29 12.15
N PRO A 421 19.16 -26.88 12.81
CA PRO A 421 20.18 -27.69 12.16
C PRO A 421 19.56 -28.84 11.35
N ILE A 422 20.27 -29.33 10.34
CA ILE A 422 19.76 -30.36 9.41
C ILE A 422 19.52 -31.68 10.16
N GLU A 423 20.30 -31.93 11.21
CA GLU A 423 20.25 -33.07 12.11
C GLU A 423 18.92 -33.15 12.88
N TYR A 424 18.18 -32.04 13.01
CA TYR A 424 16.84 -32.03 13.59
C TYR A 424 15.77 -32.53 12.60
N TYR A 425 16.11 -32.72 11.33
CA TYR A 425 15.21 -33.19 10.28
C TYR A 425 15.64 -34.55 9.75
N CYS A 426 14.66 -35.41 9.51
CA CYS A 426 14.94 -36.68 8.85
C CYS A 426 15.33 -36.37 7.40
N PRO A 427 16.53 -36.76 6.93
CA PRO A 427 16.94 -36.49 5.56
C PRO A 427 15.93 -37.16 4.61
N LYS A 428 15.33 -36.35 3.73
CA LYS A 428 14.37 -36.84 2.75
C LYS A 428 15.10 -37.43 1.56
N GLU A 429 14.67 -38.61 1.13
CA GLU A 429 15.18 -39.26 -0.08
C GLU A 429 15.00 -38.35 -1.30
N PRO A 430 15.89 -38.39 -2.31
CA PRO A 430 15.67 -37.67 -3.56
C PRO A 430 14.42 -38.20 -4.27
N LEU A 431 13.69 -37.31 -4.96
CA LEU A 431 12.54 -37.72 -5.77
C LEU A 431 12.98 -38.73 -6.86
N PRO A 432 12.36 -39.91 -6.95
CA PRO A 432 12.66 -40.87 -8.03
C PRO A 432 12.45 -40.25 -9.41
N GLN A 433 13.23 -40.68 -10.41
CA GLN A 433 13.11 -40.15 -11.77
C GLN A 433 11.83 -40.63 -12.49
N ASN A 434 11.24 -41.73 -12.02
CA ASN A 434 10.01 -42.30 -12.54
C ASN A 434 8.96 -42.38 -11.43
N PHE A 435 7.75 -41.89 -11.69
CA PHE A 435 6.65 -41.87 -10.73
C PHE A 435 6.20 -43.27 -10.30
N ILE A 436 6.47 -44.31 -11.09
CA ILE A 436 6.19 -45.71 -10.74
C ILE A 436 6.97 -46.14 -9.49
N ASN A 437 8.16 -45.57 -9.29
CA ASN A 437 9.07 -45.90 -8.18
C ASN A 437 8.75 -45.12 -6.89
N LEU A 438 7.67 -44.32 -6.87
CA LEU A 438 7.21 -43.68 -5.65
C LEU A 438 6.67 -44.73 -4.67
N ARG A 439 6.87 -44.49 -3.36
CA ARG A 439 6.18 -45.21 -2.28
C ARG A 439 4.66 -45.32 -2.53
N ASP A 440 4.09 -46.46 -2.19
CA ASP A 440 2.67 -46.76 -2.44
C ASP A 440 1.70 -45.95 -1.58
N GLU A 441 2.18 -45.41 -0.45
CA GLU A 441 1.42 -44.53 0.46
C GLU A 441 1.08 -43.16 -0.15
N ILE A 442 1.68 -42.80 -1.29
CA ILE A 442 1.47 -41.51 -1.94
C ILE A 442 0.22 -41.59 -2.82
N LEU A 443 -0.83 -40.89 -2.41
CA LEU A 443 -2.15 -40.94 -3.04
C LEU A 443 -2.10 -40.40 -4.48
N CYS A 444 -1.29 -39.39 -4.75
CA CYS A 444 -1.14 -38.85 -6.10
C CYS A 444 -0.31 -39.75 -7.04
N LYS A 445 0.29 -40.87 -6.60
CA LYS A 445 1.12 -41.76 -7.44
C LYS A 445 0.43 -42.16 -8.74
N THR A 446 -0.85 -42.50 -8.69
CA THR A 446 -1.66 -42.89 -9.85
C THR A 446 -2.08 -41.72 -10.75
N LYS A 447 -1.97 -40.48 -10.26
CA LYS A 447 -2.38 -39.24 -10.95
C LYS A 447 -1.21 -38.43 -11.52
N LEU A 448 0.02 -38.80 -11.19
CA LEU A 448 1.23 -38.09 -11.61
C LEU A 448 1.62 -38.30 -13.08
N SER A 449 0.89 -39.12 -13.84
CA SER A 449 1.00 -39.13 -15.31
C SER A 449 0.21 -37.95 -15.91
N ILE A 450 0.69 -36.72 -15.69
CA ILE A 450 0.00 -35.50 -16.14
C ILE A 450 0.15 -35.37 -17.66
N GLN A 451 -0.95 -35.54 -18.39
CA GLN A 451 -1.00 -35.47 -19.86
C GLN A 451 -1.73 -34.21 -20.36
N THR A 452 -2.60 -33.62 -19.53
CA THR A 452 -3.43 -32.47 -19.92
C THR A 452 -3.16 -31.23 -19.07
N LYS A 453 -3.59 -30.05 -19.55
CA LYS A 453 -3.46 -28.80 -18.81
C LYS A 453 -4.42 -28.71 -17.62
N GLU A 454 -5.54 -29.42 -17.68
CA GLU A 454 -6.51 -29.51 -16.60
C GLU A 454 -5.90 -30.23 -15.40
N GLN A 455 -5.20 -31.34 -15.64
CA GLN A 455 -4.45 -32.08 -14.61
C GLN A 455 -3.32 -31.26 -13.98
N MET A 456 -2.70 -30.33 -14.73
CA MET A 456 -1.71 -29.41 -14.17
C MET A 456 -2.24 -28.50 -13.07
N ARG A 457 -3.57 -28.29 -12.97
CA ARG A 457 -4.14 -27.47 -11.90
C ARG A 457 -3.89 -28.08 -10.52
N GLU A 458 -3.81 -29.41 -10.43
CA GLU A 458 -3.58 -30.15 -9.18
C GLU A 458 -2.08 -30.36 -8.86
N ILE A 459 -1.15 -29.93 -9.73
CA ILE A 459 0.30 -30.17 -9.55
C ILE A 459 0.85 -29.62 -8.24
N TYR A 460 0.26 -28.53 -7.74
CA TYR A 460 0.68 -27.94 -6.46
C TYR A 460 0.37 -28.89 -5.29
N GLU A 461 -0.82 -29.47 -5.27
CA GLU A 461 -1.23 -30.43 -4.25
C GLU A 461 -0.35 -31.67 -4.29
N TYR A 462 -0.07 -32.18 -5.50
CA TYR A 462 0.82 -33.33 -5.67
C TYR A 462 2.25 -33.01 -5.21
N LYS A 463 2.77 -31.81 -5.50
CA LYS A 463 4.08 -31.37 -4.98
C LYS A 463 4.08 -31.28 -3.46
N GLN A 464 3.00 -30.81 -2.83
CA GLN A 464 2.90 -30.75 -1.37
C GLN A 464 2.87 -32.15 -0.75
N GLU A 465 2.18 -33.09 -1.36
CA GLU A 465 2.18 -34.48 -0.92
C GLU A 465 3.56 -35.13 -1.07
N LEU A 466 4.20 -34.99 -2.24
CA LEU A 466 5.53 -35.51 -2.50
C LEU A 466 6.58 -34.93 -1.54
N ARG A 467 6.47 -33.65 -1.16
CA ARG A 467 7.38 -32.99 -0.20
C ARG A 467 7.34 -33.59 1.19
N LYS A 468 6.32 -34.37 1.54
CA LYS A 468 6.29 -35.09 2.82
C LYS A 468 7.35 -36.19 2.84
N PHE A 469 7.62 -36.83 1.70
CA PHE A 469 8.46 -38.02 1.61
C PHE A 469 9.81 -37.76 0.93
N TYR A 470 9.87 -36.85 -0.04
CA TYR A 470 11.07 -36.63 -0.86
C TYR A 470 11.56 -35.18 -0.86
N THR A 471 12.83 -35.02 -1.19
CA THR A 471 13.41 -33.75 -1.61
C THR A 471 13.03 -33.49 -3.07
N LEU A 472 12.25 -32.43 -3.32
CA LEU A 472 11.77 -32.13 -4.67
C LEU A 472 12.70 -31.15 -5.41
N PRO A 473 13.04 -31.42 -6.68
CA PRO A 473 13.65 -30.43 -7.55
C PRO A 473 12.67 -29.29 -7.88
N THR A 474 13.20 -28.15 -8.33
CA THR A 474 12.40 -26.97 -8.73
C THR A 474 11.37 -27.31 -9.82
N LYS A 475 11.81 -28.05 -10.83
CA LYS A 475 10.98 -28.61 -11.90
C LYS A 475 10.85 -30.12 -11.70
N LEU A 476 9.62 -30.66 -11.79
CA LEU A 476 9.43 -32.11 -11.76
C LEU A 476 10.10 -32.75 -12.98
N PRO A 477 10.62 -33.99 -12.87
CA PRO A 477 11.14 -34.73 -14.01
C PRO A 477 10.07 -34.85 -15.11
N ASP A 478 10.49 -34.84 -16.38
CA ASP A 478 9.54 -34.82 -17.51
C ASP A 478 8.62 -36.08 -17.55
N ASN A 479 9.03 -37.19 -16.92
CA ASN A 479 8.20 -38.39 -16.75
C ASN A 479 6.92 -38.14 -15.93
N TYR A 480 6.90 -37.10 -15.09
CA TYR A 480 5.75 -36.70 -14.28
C TYR A 480 4.84 -35.70 -15.04
N VAL A 481 5.31 -35.11 -16.13
CA VAL A 481 4.56 -34.09 -16.90
C VAL A 481 4.76 -34.32 -18.39
N GLN A 482 3.89 -35.15 -18.97
CA GLN A 482 3.90 -35.57 -20.37
C GLN A 482 2.90 -34.77 -21.23
N ILE A 483 2.89 -33.45 -21.08
CA ILE A 483 2.00 -32.59 -21.89
C ILE A 483 2.59 -32.48 -23.30
N LYS A 484 1.81 -32.86 -24.32
CA LYS A 484 2.19 -32.69 -25.72
C LYS A 484 2.57 -31.22 -25.98
N LYS A 485 3.81 -30.99 -26.42
CA LYS A 485 4.29 -29.64 -26.77
C LYS A 485 3.52 -29.16 -28.02
N LYS A 486 3.05 -27.91 -27.99
CA LYS A 486 2.42 -27.26 -29.16
C LYS A 486 3.48 -26.95 -30.23
N PRO A 487 3.13 -26.96 -31.52
CA PRO A 487 4.01 -26.49 -32.58
C PRO A 487 4.31 -24.99 -32.42
N GLU A 488 5.43 -24.53 -32.97
CA GLU A 488 5.77 -23.10 -33.00
C GLU A 488 4.85 -22.32 -33.94
N LEU A 489 4.66 -21.03 -33.69
CA LEU A 489 3.89 -20.15 -34.58
C LEU A 489 4.64 -19.97 -35.91
N LEU A 490 3.90 -20.08 -37.01
CA LEU A 490 4.42 -19.93 -38.37
C LEU A 490 4.70 -18.45 -38.68
N GLN A 491 5.61 -18.18 -39.62
CA GLN A 491 5.97 -16.80 -40.01
C GLN A 491 4.95 -16.19 -40.98
N ASP A 492 4.34 -17.00 -41.85
CA ASP A 492 3.27 -16.56 -42.75
C ASP A 492 1.91 -16.88 -42.12
N TYR A 493 1.01 -15.88 -42.12
CA TYR A 493 -0.35 -16.05 -41.61
C TYR A 493 -1.20 -16.95 -42.52
N ASN A 494 -0.82 -17.11 -43.80
CA ASN A 494 -1.55 -17.97 -44.76
C ASN A 494 -1.50 -19.45 -44.38
N ASP A 495 -0.46 -19.86 -43.64
CA ASP A 495 -0.25 -21.24 -43.18
C ASP A 495 -0.94 -21.53 -41.83
N VAL A 496 -1.55 -20.52 -41.20
CA VAL A 496 -2.32 -20.69 -39.97
C VAL A 496 -3.63 -21.42 -40.28
N LYS A 497 -4.15 -22.18 -39.30
CA LYS A 497 -5.49 -22.80 -39.39
C LYS A 497 -6.54 -21.82 -39.93
N GLU A 498 -7.37 -22.33 -40.84
CA GLU A 498 -8.36 -21.56 -41.60
C GLU A 498 -9.32 -20.75 -40.71
N ASP A 499 -9.73 -21.31 -39.57
CA ASP A 499 -10.61 -20.65 -38.59
C ASP A 499 -10.05 -19.33 -38.05
N ILE A 500 -8.72 -19.21 -37.94
CA ILE A 500 -8.04 -18.02 -37.45
C ILE A 500 -7.59 -17.14 -38.62
N ARG A 501 -7.21 -17.76 -39.75
CA ARG A 501 -6.70 -17.10 -40.96
C ARG A 501 -7.64 -16.01 -41.49
N LYS A 502 -8.95 -16.21 -41.40
CA LYS A 502 -9.95 -15.22 -41.87
C LYS A 502 -9.92 -13.86 -41.13
N TYR A 503 -9.29 -13.80 -39.96
CA TYR A 503 -9.11 -12.57 -39.19
C TYR A 503 -7.74 -11.91 -39.43
N LEU A 504 -6.93 -12.49 -40.32
CA LEU A 504 -5.57 -12.07 -40.64
C LEU A 504 -5.47 -11.68 -42.13
N PRO A 505 -4.68 -10.65 -42.48
CA PRO A 505 -3.90 -9.81 -41.57
C PRO A 505 -4.81 -8.87 -40.75
N TRP A 506 -4.47 -8.68 -39.48
CA TRP A 506 -5.29 -7.91 -38.55
C TRP A 506 -5.28 -6.42 -38.89
N ASN A 507 -6.46 -5.83 -39.06
CA ASN A 507 -6.64 -4.40 -39.28
C ASN A 507 -7.60 -3.82 -38.22
N ARG A 508 -7.09 -2.88 -37.41
CA ARG A 508 -7.87 -2.20 -36.37
C ARG A 508 -9.10 -1.46 -36.92
N ALA A 509 -9.03 -0.99 -38.16
CA ALA A 509 -10.05 -0.17 -38.78
C ALA A 509 -11.20 -0.99 -39.37
N THR A 510 -10.98 -2.30 -39.60
CA THR A 510 -11.96 -3.25 -40.11
C THR A 510 -12.13 -4.38 -39.11
N VAL A 511 -12.65 -4.05 -37.92
CA VAL A 511 -12.99 -5.07 -36.92
C VAL A 511 -14.07 -5.97 -37.51
N ILE A 512 -13.67 -7.16 -37.98
CA ILE A 512 -14.57 -8.18 -38.51
C ILE A 512 -15.26 -8.85 -37.30
N ASP A 513 -16.58 -8.91 -37.32
CA ASP A 513 -17.41 -9.63 -36.34
C ASP A 513 -17.17 -9.26 -34.86
N ASN A 514 -16.80 -8.01 -34.56
CA ASN A 514 -16.43 -7.55 -33.21
C ASN A 514 -15.28 -8.34 -32.55
N THR A 515 -14.47 -9.08 -33.33
CA THR A 515 -13.38 -9.88 -32.79
C THR A 515 -12.20 -8.98 -32.40
N SER A 516 -11.81 -9.00 -31.13
CA SER A 516 -10.69 -8.18 -30.67
C SER A 516 -9.35 -8.80 -31.06
N PHE A 517 -8.30 -7.98 -31.10
CA PHE A 517 -6.93 -8.48 -31.28
C PHE A 517 -6.53 -9.54 -30.24
N TYR A 518 -7.03 -9.40 -29.01
CA TYR A 518 -6.77 -10.35 -27.93
C TYR A 518 -7.43 -11.70 -28.19
N ASP A 519 -8.64 -11.72 -28.76
CA ASP A 519 -9.33 -12.96 -29.10
C ASP A 519 -8.55 -13.76 -30.16
N ILE A 520 -7.97 -13.06 -31.15
CA ILE A 520 -7.12 -13.66 -32.18
C ILE A 520 -5.83 -14.20 -31.55
N GLN A 521 -5.17 -13.42 -30.67
CA GLN A 521 -3.99 -13.90 -29.96
C GLN A 521 -4.28 -15.13 -29.11
N ASP A 522 -5.41 -15.16 -28.40
CA ASP A 522 -5.80 -16.30 -27.58
C ASP A 522 -6.15 -17.52 -28.42
N ALA A 523 -6.80 -17.34 -29.57
CA ALA A 523 -7.01 -18.41 -30.54
C ALA A 523 -5.68 -18.97 -31.07
N LEU A 524 -4.72 -18.11 -31.42
CA LEU A 524 -3.37 -18.53 -31.84
C LEU A 524 -2.64 -19.28 -30.72
N ARG A 525 -2.70 -18.78 -29.47
CA ARG A 525 -2.07 -19.44 -28.30
C ARG A 525 -2.72 -20.76 -27.93
N LYS A 526 -3.96 -21.03 -28.36
CA LYS A 526 -4.60 -22.35 -28.19
C LYS A 526 -3.96 -23.40 -29.09
N GLU A 527 -3.46 -23.02 -30.26
CA GLU A 527 -2.95 -23.96 -31.26
C GLU A 527 -1.42 -23.96 -31.36
N TYR A 528 -0.78 -22.82 -31.19
CA TYR A 528 0.64 -22.61 -31.40
C TYR A 528 1.35 -22.11 -30.13
N ARG A 529 2.68 -22.30 -30.09
CA ARG A 529 3.58 -21.74 -29.09
C ARG A 529 4.32 -20.55 -29.71
N PHE A 530 4.21 -19.39 -29.08
CA PHE A 530 5.03 -18.23 -29.37
C PHE A 530 5.11 -17.36 -28.12
N GLU A 531 6.20 -16.63 -27.99
CA GLU A 531 6.47 -15.74 -26.88
C GLU A 531 6.52 -14.30 -27.41
N GLY A 532 5.69 -13.41 -26.87
CA GLY A 532 5.72 -11.99 -27.24
C GLY A 532 4.81 -11.59 -28.43
N LYS A 533 5.39 -10.82 -29.36
CA LYS A 533 4.69 -10.14 -30.46
C LYS A 533 4.41 -11.09 -31.63
N LEU A 534 3.32 -10.85 -32.36
CA LEU A 534 3.06 -11.54 -33.62
C LEU A 534 4.02 -11.02 -34.71
N PRO A 535 4.36 -11.84 -35.72
CA PRO A 535 5.13 -11.38 -36.89
C PRO A 535 4.41 -10.24 -37.62
N ASP A 536 5.17 -9.35 -38.27
CA ASP A 536 4.61 -8.17 -38.97
C ASP A 536 3.66 -8.57 -40.11
N SER A 537 3.86 -9.75 -40.71
CA SER A 537 2.97 -10.35 -41.71
C SER A 537 1.53 -10.55 -41.21
N TYR A 538 1.32 -10.65 -39.89
CA TYR A 538 0.01 -10.82 -39.28
C TYR A 538 -0.77 -9.50 -39.17
N PHE A 539 -0.16 -8.36 -39.54
CA PHE A 539 -0.76 -7.04 -39.46
C PHE A 539 -1.00 -6.46 -40.83
N PHE A 540 -2.12 -5.76 -41.00
CA PHE A 540 -2.43 -5.09 -42.25
C PHE A 540 -1.46 -3.92 -42.44
N ILE A 541 -0.73 -3.95 -43.56
CA ILE A 541 0.21 -2.90 -43.94
C ILE A 541 -0.57 -1.83 -44.68
N TYR A 542 -0.66 -0.64 -44.07
CA TYR A 542 -1.27 0.52 -44.72
C TYR A 542 -0.36 1.03 -45.85
N THR A 543 -0.98 1.42 -46.96
CA THR A 543 -0.27 2.03 -48.10
C THR A 543 -0.24 3.55 -47.95
N GLU A 544 0.76 4.23 -48.51
CA GLU A 544 0.74 5.70 -48.50
C GLU A 544 -0.39 6.22 -49.38
N LEU A 545 -1.10 7.26 -48.91
CA LEU A 545 -2.16 7.87 -49.70
C LEU A 545 -1.56 8.57 -50.93
N PRO A 546 -2.06 8.29 -52.16
CA PRO A 546 -1.60 8.99 -53.35
C PRO A 546 -1.77 10.51 -53.25
N GLU A 547 -0.82 11.26 -53.81
CA GLU A 547 -0.83 12.74 -53.78
C GLU A 547 -2.08 13.34 -54.45
N HIS A 548 -2.59 12.65 -55.48
CA HIS A 548 -3.75 13.05 -56.26
C HIS A 548 -4.91 12.05 -56.09
N PRO A 549 -6.14 12.51 -55.83
CA PRO A 549 -7.31 11.64 -55.60
C PRO A 549 -7.70 10.80 -56.82
N LYS A 550 -7.30 11.18 -58.03
CA LYS A 550 -7.53 10.41 -59.27
C LYS A 550 -6.90 9.02 -59.24
N HIS A 551 -5.90 8.81 -58.38
CA HIS A 551 -5.16 7.54 -58.27
C HIS A 551 -5.70 6.66 -57.13
N VAL A 552 -6.72 7.14 -56.41
CA VAL A 552 -7.46 6.33 -55.44
C VAL A 552 -8.68 5.75 -56.13
N ASP A 553 -8.95 4.47 -55.89
CA ASP A 553 -10.14 3.83 -56.40
C ASP A 553 -11.38 4.54 -55.84
N ILE A 554 -12.18 5.15 -56.72
CA ILE A 554 -13.35 5.95 -56.34
C ILE A 554 -14.38 5.09 -55.61
N SER A 555 -14.37 3.76 -55.82
CA SER A 555 -15.22 2.83 -55.06
C SER A 555 -14.91 2.80 -53.56
N ASP A 556 -13.74 3.30 -53.14
CA ASP A 556 -13.35 3.41 -51.73
C ASP A 556 -13.92 4.64 -51.02
N LEU A 557 -14.44 5.61 -51.78
CA LEU A 557 -15.03 6.83 -51.24
C LEU A 557 -16.57 6.69 -51.14
N PRO A 558 -17.18 7.04 -50.00
CA PRO A 558 -18.63 7.15 -49.89
C PRO A 558 -19.23 8.06 -50.98
N ASN A 559 -20.34 7.65 -51.58
CA ASN A 559 -21.02 8.38 -52.67
C ASN A 559 -21.40 9.84 -52.32
N ASN A 560 -21.43 10.19 -51.03
CA ASN A 560 -21.75 11.53 -50.53
C ASN A 560 -20.53 12.46 -50.40
N ILE A 561 -19.31 11.97 -50.65
CA ILE A 561 -18.09 12.79 -50.63
C ILE A 561 -17.79 13.27 -52.04
N THR A 562 -17.76 14.59 -52.22
CA THR A 562 -17.29 15.24 -53.45
C THR A 562 -15.91 15.83 -53.23
N LEU A 563 -14.97 15.57 -54.14
CA LEU A 563 -13.61 16.10 -54.08
C LEU A 563 -13.42 17.27 -55.07
N PRO A 564 -12.67 18.31 -54.70
CA PRO A 564 -12.03 18.52 -53.40
C PRO A 564 -13.05 18.80 -52.30
N ILE A 565 -12.75 18.41 -51.05
CA ILE A 565 -13.57 18.78 -49.89
C ILE A 565 -13.53 20.30 -49.71
N ILE A 566 -14.69 20.95 -49.84
CA ILE A 566 -14.84 22.40 -49.64
C ILE A 566 -15.33 22.72 -48.21
N ARG A 567 -16.11 21.80 -47.60
CA ARG A 567 -16.70 22.01 -46.28
C ARG A 567 -15.88 21.33 -45.18
N LYS A 568 -15.70 22.02 -44.07
CA LYS A 568 -14.92 21.50 -42.93
C LYS A 568 -15.56 20.28 -42.28
N GLU A 569 -16.90 20.18 -42.30
CA GLU A 569 -17.63 19.03 -41.73
C GLU A 569 -17.27 17.70 -42.43
N ASP A 570 -17.04 17.73 -43.74
CA ASP A 570 -16.82 16.52 -44.55
C ASP A 570 -15.39 15.97 -44.41
N ILE A 571 -14.44 16.77 -43.88
CA ILE A 571 -13.05 16.36 -43.67
C ILE A 571 -12.96 15.17 -42.72
N GLN A 572 -13.81 15.14 -41.69
CA GLN A 572 -13.82 14.05 -40.72
C GLN A 572 -14.21 12.73 -41.42
N LEU A 573 -15.27 12.75 -42.22
CA LEU A 573 -15.75 11.58 -42.94
C LEU A 573 -14.73 11.06 -43.97
N LEU A 574 -14.09 11.97 -44.72
CA LEU A 574 -12.99 11.62 -45.64
C LEU A 574 -11.84 10.98 -44.86
N THR A 575 -11.43 11.60 -43.75
CA THR A 575 -10.30 11.13 -42.94
C THR A 575 -10.56 9.75 -42.35
N GLU A 576 -11.76 9.51 -41.81
CA GLU A 576 -12.17 8.21 -41.24
C GLU A 576 -12.23 7.11 -42.31
N THR A 577 -12.64 7.45 -43.53
CA THR A 577 -12.66 6.51 -44.67
C THR A 577 -11.24 6.14 -45.09
N LEU A 578 -10.40 7.14 -45.40
CA LEU A 578 -9.06 6.91 -45.93
C LEU A 578 -8.13 6.21 -44.92
N LYS A 579 -8.26 6.51 -43.62
CA LYS A 579 -7.47 5.88 -42.56
C LYS A 579 -7.64 4.36 -42.45
N LYS A 580 -8.68 3.79 -43.06
CA LYS A 580 -8.90 2.33 -43.07
C LYS A 580 -7.88 1.59 -43.94
N LYS A 581 -7.31 2.27 -44.95
CA LYS A 581 -6.44 1.69 -45.97
C LYS A 581 -5.11 2.41 -46.12
N TYR A 582 -5.08 3.71 -45.82
CA TYR A 582 -3.94 4.57 -46.13
C TYR A 582 -3.31 5.25 -44.89
N THR A 583 -2.00 5.48 -44.96
CA THR A 583 -1.23 6.36 -44.08
C THR A 583 -1.09 7.75 -44.70
N PHE A 584 -1.47 8.81 -43.97
CA PHE A 584 -1.34 10.20 -44.43
C PHE A 584 -1.44 11.19 -43.26
N THR A 585 -1.04 12.45 -43.50
CA THR A 585 -1.27 13.57 -42.58
C THR A 585 -2.23 14.57 -43.20
N THR A 586 -3.34 14.88 -42.55
CA THR A 586 -4.42 15.72 -43.12
C THR A 586 -3.96 17.11 -43.58
N ASN A 587 -2.98 17.72 -42.89
CA ASN A 587 -2.44 19.04 -43.25
C ASN A 587 -1.46 19.03 -44.44
N LYS A 588 -1.04 17.85 -44.90
CA LYS A 588 -0.16 17.67 -46.07
C LYS A 588 -0.94 17.26 -47.33
N LEU A 589 -2.26 17.12 -47.23
CA LEU A 589 -3.09 16.79 -48.38
C LEU A 589 -3.11 17.95 -49.39
N SER A 590 -3.04 17.60 -50.68
CA SER A 590 -3.09 18.58 -51.76
C SER A 590 -4.45 19.29 -51.83
N LYS A 591 -4.51 20.42 -52.53
CA LYS A 591 -5.77 21.17 -52.75
C LYS A 591 -6.82 20.36 -53.52
N GLU A 592 -6.42 19.29 -54.20
CA GLU A 592 -7.33 18.37 -54.89
C GLU A 592 -8.09 17.46 -53.91
N TRP A 593 -7.53 17.23 -52.72
CA TRP A 593 -8.19 16.50 -51.63
C TRP A 593 -9.05 17.42 -50.77
N ILE A 594 -8.47 18.54 -50.33
CA ILE A 594 -9.12 19.49 -49.42
C ILE A 594 -8.83 20.92 -49.92
N ASN A 595 -9.87 21.60 -50.41
CA ASN A 595 -9.80 23.00 -50.81
C ASN A 595 -10.67 23.84 -49.88
N LEU A 596 -10.18 24.03 -48.65
CA LEU A 596 -10.79 25.02 -47.77
C LEU A 596 -10.39 26.41 -48.26
N GLU A 597 -11.36 27.25 -48.58
CA GLU A 597 -11.11 28.67 -48.85
C GLU A 597 -10.33 29.28 -47.68
N ALA A 598 -9.43 30.22 -48.00
CA ALA A 598 -8.66 30.92 -46.98
C ALA A 598 -9.63 31.60 -46.00
N ASP A 599 -9.47 31.31 -44.72
CA ASP A 599 -10.33 31.86 -43.67
C ASP A 599 -10.20 33.39 -43.63
N THR A 600 -11.20 34.09 -44.17
CA THR A 600 -11.23 35.56 -44.27
C THR A 600 -11.63 36.25 -42.97
N ARG A 601 -11.97 35.49 -41.92
CA ARG A 601 -12.36 36.04 -40.62
C ARG A 601 -11.17 36.69 -39.94
N ILE A 602 -11.40 37.87 -39.36
CA ILE A 602 -10.41 38.58 -38.56
C ILE A 602 -10.26 37.95 -37.17
N PRO A 603 -9.12 38.09 -36.48
CA PRO A 603 -8.97 37.62 -35.10
C PRO A 603 -10.02 38.27 -34.19
N LEU A 604 -10.46 37.54 -33.15
CA LEU A 604 -11.41 38.07 -32.16
C LEU A 604 -10.80 39.31 -31.47
N PRO A 605 -11.51 40.46 -31.47
CA PRO A 605 -10.99 41.69 -30.88
C PRO A 605 -10.89 41.57 -29.36
N THR A 606 -9.93 42.27 -28.75
CA THR A 606 -9.75 42.31 -27.29
C THR A 606 -10.91 43.02 -26.59
N ASP A 607 -11.54 44.00 -27.25
CA ASP A 607 -12.70 44.73 -26.72
C ASP A 607 -14.00 43.97 -27.01
N MET A 608 -14.65 43.54 -25.93
CA MET A 608 -15.93 42.83 -25.91
C MET A 608 -17.05 43.58 -26.64
N ASN A 609 -17.06 44.91 -26.59
CA ASN A 609 -18.10 45.72 -27.21
C ASN A 609 -18.02 45.70 -28.74
N ILE A 610 -16.81 45.60 -29.30
CA ILE A 610 -16.58 45.46 -30.74
C ILE A 610 -17.11 44.10 -31.21
N ALA A 611 -16.80 43.04 -30.46
CA ALA A 611 -17.32 41.70 -30.74
C ALA A 611 -18.86 41.67 -30.70
N ASN A 612 -19.47 42.26 -29.67
CA ASN A 612 -20.93 42.37 -29.51
C ASN A 612 -21.57 43.10 -30.71
N ARG A 613 -20.99 44.20 -31.16
CA ARG A 613 -21.55 45.02 -32.23
C ARG A 613 -21.57 44.31 -33.59
N VAL A 614 -20.51 43.59 -33.93
CA VAL A 614 -20.38 42.92 -35.23
C VAL A 614 -21.13 41.60 -35.27
N ALA A 615 -21.03 40.79 -34.20
CA ALA A 615 -21.67 39.48 -34.14
C ALA A 615 -23.11 39.52 -33.62
N ASN A 616 -23.60 40.71 -33.22
CA ASN A 616 -24.91 40.93 -32.63
C ASN A 616 -25.17 40.03 -31.40
N THR A 617 -24.24 40.05 -30.45
CA THR A 617 -24.27 39.27 -29.21
C THR A 617 -24.30 40.16 -27.98
N ASN A 618 -24.70 39.62 -26.82
CA ASN A 618 -24.72 40.33 -25.53
C ASN A 618 -23.74 39.68 -24.55
N LEU A 619 -22.46 40.00 -24.68
CA LEU A 619 -21.41 39.62 -23.74
C LEU A 619 -21.31 40.66 -22.59
N PRO A 620 -20.99 40.25 -21.34
CA PRO A 620 -20.63 38.89 -20.94
C PRO A 620 -21.86 37.97 -20.88
N ILE A 621 -21.69 36.71 -21.26
CA ILE A 621 -22.77 35.71 -21.34
C ILE A 621 -22.77 34.75 -20.15
N ASN A 622 -23.92 34.15 -19.86
CA ASN A 622 -24.01 33.02 -18.93
C ASN A 622 -23.42 31.73 -19.53
N ARG A 623 -22.93 30.83 -18.67
CA ARG A 623 -22.37 29.53 -19.11
C ARG A 623 -23.33 28.70 -19.98
N THR A 624 -24.64 28.81 -19.74
CA THR A 624 -25.67 28.11 -20.50
C THR A 624 -25.78 28.56 -21.96
N GLN A 625 -25.31 29.76 -22.30
CA GLN A 625 -25.43 30.36 -23.64
C GLN A 625 -24.16 30.23 -24.49
N ILE A 626 -23.05 29.71 -23.92
CA ILE A 626 -21.73 29.66 -24.56
C ILE A 626 -21.77 29.04 -25.96
N LEU A 627 -22.41 27.89 -26.14
CA LEU A 627 -22.40 27.17 -27.42
C LEU A 627 -23.03 27.99 -28.55
N GLN A 628 -24.14 28.68 -28.28
CA GLN A 628 -24.84 29.47 -29.28
C GLN A 628 -24.06 30.75 -29.61
N THR A 629 -23.55 31.45 -28.59
CA THR A 629 -22.78 32.69 -28.78
C THR A 629 -21.44 32.43 -29.46
N VAL A 630 -20.74 31.34 -29.14
CA VAL A 630 -19.51 30.93 -29.85
C VAL A 630 -19.79 30.66 -31.32
N LYS A 631 -20.91 30.02 -31.68
CA LYS A 631 -21.29 29.81 -33.08
C LYS A 631 -21.50 31.13 -33.81
N GLN A 632 -22.19 32.09 -33.21
CA GLN A 632 -22.40 33.43 -33.80
C GLN A 632 -21.09 34.20 -33.98
N LEU A 633 -20.24 34.23 -32.95
CA LEU A 633 -18.94 34.90 -33.03
C LEU A 633 -18.02 34.26 -34.07
N LYS A 634 -18.04 32.92 -34.22
CA LYS A 634 -17.24 32.21 -35.22
C LYS A 634 -17.67 32.49 -36.67
N LEU A 635 -18.82 33.14 -36.93
CA LEU A 635 -19.14 33.60 -38.28
C LEU A 635 -18.26 34.77 -38.73
N HIS A 636 -17.80 35.59 -37.78
CA HIS A 636 -17.08 36.84 -38.07
C HIS A 636 -15.62 36.79 -37.61
N TYR A 637 -15.33 35.99 -36.58
CA TYR A 637 -14.06 36.03 -35.87
C TYR A 637 -13.36 34.67 -35.80
N LYS A 638 -12.02 34.72 -35.81
CA LYS A 638 -11.13 33.58 -35.58
C LYS A 638 -10.63 33.58 -34.13
N PHE A 639 -11.01 32.55 -33.37
CA PHE A 639 -10.55 32.31 -31.99
C PHE A 639 -10.75 30.85 -31.57
N ASP A 640 -9.89 30.38 -30.68
CA ASP A 640 -9.96 29.02 -30.12
C ASP A 640 -10.87 28.94 -28.90
N ARG A 641 -10.80 29.96 -28.01
CA ARG A 641 -11.56 30.04 -26.76
C ARG A 641 -12.04 31.47 -26.52
N LEU A 642 -13.20 31.60 -25.88
CA LEU A 642 -13.68 32.88 -25.38
C LEU A 642 -12.85 33.33 -24.16
N PRO A 643 -12.56 34.62 -24.00
CA PRO A 643 -12.00 35.17 -22.76
C PRO A 643 -12.89 34.86 -21.55
N ASN A 644 -12.28 34.54 -20.41
CA ASN A 644 -13.02 34.13 -19.21
C ASN A 644 -13.88 35.26 -18.62
N ASP A 645 -13.41 36.50 -18.75
CA ASP A 645 -14.09 37.74 -18.38
C ASP A 645 -15.35 38.02 -19.22
N TRP A 646 -15.49 37.37 -20.38
CA TRP A 646 -16.69 37.45 -21.22
C TRP A 646 -17.76 36.41 -20.80
N ILE A 647 -17.50 35.63 -19.76
CA ILE A 647 -18.41 34.63 -19.19
C ILE A 647 -18.70 35.02 -17.75
N LEU A 648 -19.98 35.25 -17.42
CA LEU A 648 -20.41 35.55 -16.05
C LEU A 648 -20.11 34.34 -15.14
N THR A 649 -19.12 34.46 -14.27
CA THR A 649 -18.68 33.40 -13.32
C THR A 649 -19.45 33.40 -12.00
N ASN A 650 -20.27 34.42 -11.74
CA ASN A 650 -21.00 34.54 -10.48
C ASN A 650 -22.23 33.61 -10.50
N TYR A 651 -22.03 32.39 -10.01
CA TYR A 651 -23.11 31.62 -9.42
C TYR A 651 -23.60 32.40 -8.19
N THR A 652 -24.74 33.10 -8.30
CA THR A 652 -25.45 33.59 -7.12
C THR A 652 -26.00 32.36 -6.38
N PRO A 653 -25.54 32.07 -5.15
CA PRO A 653 -26.14 31.01 -4.33
C PRO A 653 -27.62 31.33 -4.15
N GLN A 654 -28.50 30.37 -4.38
CA GLN A 654 -29.90 30.50 -3.96
C GLN A 654 -29.93 30.56 -2.43
N ASP A 655 -30.83 31.42 -1.92
CA ASP A 655 -30.99 31.80 -0.51
C ASP A 655 -30.83 30.64 0.48
N GLU A 656 -30.16 30.92 1.60
CA GLU A 656 -30.05 30.02 2.75
C GLU A 656 -31.44 29.54 3.20
N LEU A 657 -31.61 28.22 3.29
CA LEU A 657 -32.80 27.61 3.88
C LEU A 657 -33.01 28.14 5.31
N PRO A 658 -34.26 28.35 5.75
CA PRO A 658 -34.54 28.88 7.07
C PRO A 658 -34.05 27.92 8.17
N SER A 659 -33.32 28.48 9.13
CA SER A 659 -32.83 27.83 10.35
C SER A 659 -33.94 27.04 11.07
N ILE A 660 -33.74 25.72 11.21
CA ILE A 660 -34.63 24.81 11.97
C ILE A 660 -34.18 24.77 13.44
N ASP A 661 -34.16 25.92 14.10
CA ASP A 661 -34.07 25.98 15.57
C ASP A 661 -35.02 27.08 16.07
N LYS A 662 -36.23 26.64 16.46
CA LYS A 662 -37.15 27.31 17.37
C LYS A 662 -37.71 26.28 18.34
#